data_AF-A0A819N2K2-F1
#
_entry.id   AF-A0A819N2K2-F1
#
_cell.length_a   1.000
_cell.length_b   1.000
_cell.length_c   1.000
_cell.angle_alpha   90.00
_cell.angle_beta   90.00
_cell.angle_gamma   90.00
#
_symmetry.space_group_name_H-M   'P 1'
#
loop_
_entity.id
_entity.type
_entity.pdbx_description
1 polymer ?
#
loop_
_entity_poly.entity_id
_entity_poly.type
_entity_poly.pdbx_seq_one_letter_code
_entity_poly.pdbx_strand_id
1 'polypeptide(L)'
;MSTIITNDKIAVKDERKWHRRHSIIREFSLNTSTHGIPGIARGTSIQNRVFWSVSLIGFTAIMIYFIVKAILAYFGYPTQFNLDIVSEWPQYFPAVTICNSSPLRFDKFIESFLNYTNSLNLTNSNDTSTFSPLQATYIPDFLIDKVNKNESLESMFYSLSSMLYKCTYNGLPCSAADFISFTTAYYGRCYTFNAKMINSNGNSLHYGNENGGNGILELELYVHNHQYVPCFTTGIGVVSVVHDNAQIPLVDAAGIELAPRRKHKLAYKKKQTFLLPLPYTPCTNKVPSDMQTMLTHYNGADYGYVDYEQCGCIDPTLWNIRSLTLPSTNKTIFAPLCKSNDTCFIGAVNTLLNSFDLQNIYCFDCLQQCTLKNFFIQTSSLAAVFEWEMHGIKAFVENSSIPLPSDWSAAWRTYVQDSYLVLRVVRETNLIENYTQNAQLNVVDVLSNIGGQTGLWIGITSLNEVNDQLIKSFKQDQKIGTSTQASSLLNDPLSFDDSSDIYIKTTKTLRNFTINELEDHLVELKRKNMNTSGIISKLLTKYCTECLDSERTTAIPVQESYKKRISELETICFDKKQTSGFPSLGVIAILIDYYSRVELNLDKVLFYINLSNEVDRKFKLDPHKCVSVIRLLIHKNSFDKAIELIDSLGQYDVVPNYMYRRIRDLLLDAYILLNFEQFQNLVNKLLKNNYVDPSSTVLSLIVRKSYQDNGPLQAFETIKNILVQWNNLVGMFPIIRKLLRDDCTEELKQVLIKIGKIRSRTYAYEQLAFGLIHERRLSEAVKVCQHISRATFEEHCQRYVRELFFISTDIQNNDDESISSNNLITNDIYESNHVFDTNTISLVNFIDYIEQYPSITRHLSIDTLFYSLFKAYEKINRLDEFTKLMRNYSSKYIRHL
;
A
#
# COMPACT_ATOMS: atom_id res chain seq x y z
N MET A 1 15.56 -83.91 13.36
CA MET A 1 16.51 -83.64 12.26
C MET A 1 15.90 -82.79 11.12
N SER A 2 14.65 -82.31 11.23
CA SER A 2 13.93 -81.59 10.16
C SER A 2 13.86 -80.06 10.33
N THR A 3 14.29 -79.50 11.46
CA THR A 3 14.18 -78.05 11.76
C THR A 3 15.42 -77.23 11.41
N ILE A 4 16.56 -77.87 11.12
CA ILE A 4 17.83 -77.18 10.82
C ILE A 4 17.97 -76.89 9.31
N ILE A 5 17.32 -77.68 8.45
CA ILE A 5 17.48 -77.59 6.98
C ILE A 5 16.64 -76.45 6.34
N THR A 6 15.61 -75.95 7.03
CA THR A 6 14.74 -74.88 6.52
C THR A 6 15.33 -73.47 6.69
N ASN A 7 16.11 -73.23 7.74
CA ASN A 7 16.74 -71.92 7.97
C ASN A 7 17.89 -71.65 7.00
N ASP A 8 18.69 -72.67 6.66
CA ASP A 8 19.77 -72.54 5.66
C ASP A 8 19.25 -72.27 4.24
N LYS A 9 18.11 -72.86 3.86
CA LYS A 9 17.53 -72.63 2.52
C LYS A 9 16.90 -71.26 2.35
N ILE A 10 16.45 -70.62 3.42
CA ILE A 10 15.92 -69.24 3.42
C ILE A 10 17.08 -68.25 3.38
N ALA A 11 18.12 -68.44 4.22
CA ALA A 11 19.33 -67.62 4.23
C ALA A 11 20.06 -67.62 2.87
N VAL A 12 20.20 -68.80 2.23
CA VAL A 12 20.84 -68.94 0.92
C VAL A 12 20.00 -68.32 -0.22
N LYS A 13 18.67 -68.23 -0.07
CA LYS A 13 17.79 -67.57 -1.06
C LYS A 13 17.90 -66.04 -0.98
N ASP A 14 18.00 -65.50 0.24
CA ASP A 14 18.19 -64.06 0.47
C ASP A 14 19.60 -63.59 0.06
N GLU A 15 20.65 -64.39 0.30
CA GLU A 15 22.01 -64.10 -0.20
C GLU A 15 22.07 -64.05 -1.73
N ARG A 16 21.43 -64.98 -2.44
CA ARG A 16 21.37 -64.96 -3.91
C ARG A 16 20.60 -63.76 -4.46
N LYS A 17 19.53 -63.36 -3.77
CA LYS A 17 18.73 -62.18 -4.14
C LYS A 17 19.51 -60.88 -3.94
N TRP A 18 20.27 -60.80 -2.84
CA TRP A 18 21.17 -59.70 -2.53
C TRP A 18 22.30 -59.58 -3.56
N HIS A 19 22.99 -60.69 -3.88
CA HIS A 19 24.05 -60.70 -4.90
C HIS A 19 23.55 -60.29 -6.29
N ARG A 20 22.34 -60.72 -6.69
CA ARG A 20 21.74 -60.29 -7.97
C ARG A 20 21.45 -58.79 -8.01
N ARG A 21 20.82 -58.25 -6.97
CA ARG A 21 20.55 -56.80 -6.86
C ARG A 21 21.84 -55.98 -6.86
N HIS A 22 22.86 -56.47 -6.14
CA HIS A 22 24.16 -55.81 -6.09
C HIS A 22 24.89 -55.82 -7.45
N SER A 23 24.72 -56.87 -8.26
CA SER A 23 25.26 -56.92 -9.63
C SER A 23 24.56 -55.93 -10.57
N ILE A 24 23.23 -55.83 -10.50
CA ILE A 24 22.42 -54.94 -11.33
C ILE A 24 22.70 -53.47 -10.98
N ILE A 25 22.73 -53.13 -9.69
CA ILE A 25 23.04 -51.77 -9.23
C ILE A 25 24.46 -51.37 -9.65
N ARG A 26 25.42 -52.31 -9.59
CA ARG A 26 26.80 -52.05 -10.01
C ARG A 26 26.90 -51.85 -11.52
N GLU A 27 26.23 -52.66 -12.32
CA GLU A 27 26.18 -52.52 -13.78
C GLU A 27 25.52 -51.21 -14.21
N PHE A 28 24.40 -50.84 -13.57
CA PHE A 28 23.75 -49.54 -13.75
C PHE A 28 24.69 -48.37 -13.39
N SER A 29 25.33 -48.46 -12.23
CA SER A 29 26.21 -47.41 -11.74
C SER A 29 27.43 -47.19 -12.63
N LEU A 30 27.84 -48.20 -13.41
CA LEU A 30 28.94 -48.10 -14.36
C LEU A 30 28.53 -47.53 -15.73
N ASN A 31 27.25 -47.70 -16.10
CA ASN A 31 26.72 -47.36 -17.43
C ASN A 31 25.86 -46.08 -17.46
N THR A 32 25.60 -45.47 -16.31
CA THR A 32 24.86 -44.20 -16.23
C THR A 32 25.68 -43.03 -16.80
N SER A 33 24.98 -42.10 -17.47
CA SER A 33 25.50 -40.83 -17.98
C SER A 33 25.87 -39.83 -16.86
N THR A 34 25.44 -40.08 -15.62
CA THR A 34 25.77 -39.23 -14.47
C THR A 34 27.27 -39.23 -14.19
N HIS A 35 27.82 -38.07 -13.83
CA HIS A 35 29.27 -37.93 -13.62
C HIS A 35 29.77 -38.60 -12.32
N GLY A 36 28.98 -38.54 -11.24
CA GLY A 36 29.44 -39.00 -9.91
C GLY A 36 29.25 -40.49 -9.64
N ILE A 37 28.19 -41.11 -10.14
CA ILE A 37 27.83 -42.51 -9.82
C ILE A 37 28.87 -43.53 -10.35
N PRO A 38 29.41 -43.41 -11.58
CA PRO A 38 30.48 -44.29 -12.06
C PRO A 38 31.77 -44.15 -11.26
N GLY A 39 32.07 -42.96 -10.74
CA GLY A 39 33.22 -42.73 -9.85
C GLY A 39 33.12 -43.51 -8.55
N ILE A 40 31.90 -43.61 -7.97
CA ILE A 40 31.63 -44.41 -6.77
C ILE A 40 31.77 -45.92 -7.09
N ALA A 41 31.21 -46.37 -8.22
CA ALA A 41 31.21 -47.78 -8.59
C ALA A 41 32.60 -48.32 -9.00
N ARG A 42 33.46 -47.48 -9.61
CA ARG A 42 34.84 -47.83 -9.97
C ARG A 42 35.83 -47.74 -8.80
N GLY A 43 35.49 -47.05 -7.72
CA GLY A 43 36.39 -46.87 -6.57
C GLY A 43 36.77 -48.20 -5.92
N THR A 44 38.07 -48.48 -5.85
CA THR A 44 38.63 -49.65 -5.16
C THR A 44 38.99 -49.37 -3.70
N SER A 45 39.39 -48.13 -3.38
CA SER A 45 39.67 -47.67 -2.02
C SER A 45 38.45 -47.03 -1.36
N ILE A 46 38.32 -47.18 -0.04
CA ILE A 46 37.24 -46.54 0.74
C ILE A 46 37.31 -45.02 0.62
N GLN A 47 38.51 -44.44 0.57
CA GLN A 47 38.73 -43.00 0.48
C GLN A 47 38.17 -42.42 -0.84
N ASN A 48 38.42 -43.09 -1.98
CA ASN A 48 37.90 -42.64 -3.27
C ASN A 48 36.37 -42.73 -3.33
N ARG A 49 35.78 -43.80 -2.75
CA ARG A 49 34.31 -43.94 -2.69
C ARG A 49 33.67 -42.84 -1.84
N VAL A 50 34.29 -42.49 -0.71
CA VAL A 50 33.83 -41.39 0.15
C VAL A 50 33.92 -40.06 -0.59
N PHE A 51 35.03 -39.78 -1.27
CA PHE A 51 35.19 -38.55 -2.04
C PHE A 51 34.11 -38.37 -3.11
N TRP A 52 33.87 -39.39 -3.95
CA TRP A 52 32.85 -39.33 -5.00
C TRP A 52 31.43 -39.24 -4.44
N SER A 53 31.16 -39.89 -3.30
CA SER A 53 29.85 -39.84 -2.66
C SER A 53 29.56 -38.45 -2.07
N VAL A 54 30.53 -37.86 -1.36
CA VAL A 54 30.40 -36.51 -0.79
C VAL A 54 30.26 -35.47 -1.91
N SER A 55 31.06 -35.59 -2.98
CA SER A 55 30.99 -34.68 -4.13
C SER A 55 29.64 -34.76 -4.84
N LEU A 56 29.11 -35.97 -5.08
CA LEU A 56 27.80 -36.16 -5.70
C LEU A 56 26.68 -35.54 -4.85
N ILE A 57 26.70 -35.75 -3.53
CA ILE A 57 25.72 -35.17 -2.60
C ILE A 57 25.83 -33.64 -2.59
N GLY A 58 27.05 -33.10 -2.52
CA GLY A 58 27.31 -31.66 -2.52
C GLY A 58 26.82 -30.98 -3.80
N PHE A 59 27.20 -31.48 -4.97
CA PHE A 59 26.76 -30.91 -6.24
C PHE A 59 25.26 -31.09 -6.51
N THR A 60 24.66 -32.19 -6.03
CA THR A 60 23.20 -32.37 -6.10
C THR A 60 22.47 -31.33 -5.24
N ALA A 61 22.98 -31.04 -4.04
CA ALA A 61 22.42 -30.00 -3.18
C ALA A 61 22.52 -28.61 -3.81
N ILE A 62 23.66 -28.27 -4.41
CA ILE A 62 23.88 -27.01 -5.13
C ILE A 62 22.93 -26.88 -6.33
N MET A 63 22.77 -27.95 -7.12
CA MET A 63 21.84 -28.00 -8.24
C MET A 63 20.40 -27.74 -7.80
N ILE A 64 19.93 -28.44 -6.75
CA ILE A 64 18.57 -28.26 -6.22
C ILE A 64 18.38 -26.82 -5.74
N TYR A 65 19.37 -26.25 -5.05
CA TYR A 65 19.33 -24.85 -4.60
C TYR A 65 19.10 -23.89 -5.76
N PHE A 66 19.89 -24.00 -6.85
CA PHE A 66 19.74 -23.12 -8.02
C PHE A 66 18.44 -23.33 -8.78
N ILE A 67 17.95 -24.59 -8.90
CA ILE A 67 16.65 -24.88 -9.52
C ILE A 67 15.51 -24.25 -8.71
N VAL A 68 15.51 -24.41 -7.39
CA VAL A 68 14.50 -23.80 -6.51
C VAL A 68 14.55 -22.29 -6.63
N LYS A 69 15.75 -21.68 -6.63
CA LYS A 69 15.91 -20.24 -6.85
C LYS A 69 15.36 -19.78 -8.21
N ALA A 70 15.61 -20.51 -9.29
CA ALA A 70 15.07 -20.19 -10.62
C ALA A 70 13.53 -20.28 -10.68
N ILE A 71 12.95 -21.30 -10.03
CA ILE A 71 11.48 -21.47 -9.97
C ILE A 71 10.84 -20.36 -9.12
N LEU A 72 11.41 -20.04 -7.95
CA LEU A 72 10.94 -18.95 -7.10
C LEU A 72 11.06 -17.60 -7.82
N ALA A 73 12.17 -17.35 -8.53
CA ALA A 73 12.34 -16.14 -9.32
C ALA A 73 11.30 -16.02 -10.44
N TYR A 74 10.85 -17.13 -11.05
CA TYR A 74 9.78 -17.12 -12.03
C TYR A 74 8.41 -16.80 -11.40
N PHE A 75 8.10 -17.40 -10.24
CA PHE A 75 6.85 -17.12 -9.52
C PHE A 75 6.83 -15.78 -8.79
N GLY A 76 7.97 -15.07 -8.74
CA GLY A 76 8.00 -13.64 -8.43
C GLY A 76 7.49 -12.76 -9.57
N TYR A 77 7.15 -13.34 -10.73
CA TYR A 77 6.64 -12.67 -11.94
C TYR A 77 7.41 -11.37 -12.30
N PRO A 78 8.75 -11.40 -12.38
CA PRO A 78 9.54 -10.21 -12.65
C PRO A 78 9.23 -9.68 -14.05
N THR A 79 9.14 -8.36 -14.17
CA THR A 79 8.87 -7.67 -15.43
C THR A 79 9.96 -6.68 -15.76
N GLN A 80 10.09 -6.39 -17.06
CA GLN A 80 11.00 -5.39 -17.60
C GLN A 80 10.24 -4.50 -18.58
N PHE A 81 10.67 -3.24 -18.71
CA PHE A 81 10.08 -2.31 -19.66
C PHE A 81 10.99 -2.15 -20.88
N ASN A 82 10.41 -2.27 -22.07
CA ASN A 82 11.02 -1.81 -23.30
C ASN A 82 10.47 -0.43 -23.65
N LEU A 83 11.37 0.47 -24.03
CA LEU A 83 11.05 1.81 -24.49
C LEU A 83 11.28 1.88 -26.00
N ASP A 84 10.20 2.05 -26.75
CA ASP A 84 10.24 2.29 -28.19
C ASP A 84 9.83 3.74 -28.48
N ILE A 85 10.65 4.44 -29.26
CA ILE A 85 10.35 5.80 -29.72
C ILE A 85 9.93 5.72 -31.18
N VAL A 86 8.64 5.88 -31.44
CA VAL A 86 8.05 5.67 -32.78
C VAL A 86 7.43 6.97 -33.28
N SER A 87 7.60 7.28 -34.56
CA SER A 87 6.90 8.42 -35.16
C SER A 87 5.46 8.04 -35.53
N GLU A 88 4.48 8.77 -35.02
CA GLU A 88 3.06 8.58 -35.38
C GLU A 88 2.63 9.64 -36.41
N TRP A 89 2.21 9.18 -37.58
CA TRP A 89 1.71 10.04 -38.65
C TRP A 89 0.52 9.39 -39.39
N PRO A 90 -0.65 10.06 -39.49
CA PRO A 90 -1.01 11.31 -38.83
C PRO A 90 -1.30 11.10 -37.33
N GLN A 91 -0.94 12.08 -36.51
CA GLN A 91 -1.24 12.06 -35.07
C GLN A 91 -2.44 12.97 -34.77
N TYR A 92 -3.41 12.45 -34.01
CA TYR A 92 -4.53 13.25 -33.52
C TYR A 92 -4.03 14.39 -32.62
N PHE A 93 -4.63 15.57 -32.79
CA PHE A 93 -4.46 16.64 -31.83
C PHE A 93 -5.21 16.25 -30.54
N PRO A 94 -4.65 16.45 -29.34
CA PRO A 94 -5.31 16.07 -28.09
C PRO A 94 -6.59 16.88 -27.86
N ALA A 95 -7.43 16.42 -26.94
CA ALA A 95 -8.49 17.25 -26.42
C ALA A 95 -7.92 18.27 -25.42
N VAL A 96 -8.36 19.52 -25.53
CA VAL A 96 -7.92 20.61 -24.66
C VAL A 96 -9.14 21.16 -23.94
N THR A 97 -9.19 20.94 -22.64
CA THR A 97 -10.23 21.47 -21.75
C THR A 97 -9.77 22.78 -21.14
N ILE A 98 -10.68 23.74 -21.05
CA ILE A 98 -10.52 25.01 -20.34
C ILE A 98 -11.72 25.31 -19.44
N CYS A 99 -11.46 25.85 -18.25
CA CYS A 99 -12.47 26.29 -17.29
C CYS A 99 -12.10 27.66 -16.72
N ASN A 100 -13.08 28.50 -16.43
CA ASN A 100 -12.83 29.72 -15.66
C ASN A 100 -12.53 29.34 -14.19
N SER A 101 -11.55 29.98 -13.55
CA SER A 101 -11.28 29.74 -12.12
C SER A 101 -12.42 30.20 -11.20
N SER A 102 -13.33 31.05 -11.70
CA SER A 102 -14.57 31.39 -11.01
C SER A 102 -15.74 30.57 -11.55
N PRO A 103 -16.35 29.67 -10.75
CA PRO A 103 -17.50 28.90 -11.19
C PRO A 103 -18.73 29.77 -11.49
N LEU A 104 -18.93 30.87 -10.74
CA LEU A 104 -20.10 31.72 -10.82
C LEU A 104 -19.74 33.16 -11.21
N ARG A 105 -20.69 33.85 -11.84
CA ARG A 105 -20.62 35.28 -12.17
C ARG A 105 -21.33 36.11 -11.11
N PHE A 106 -20.63 37.08 -10.53
CA PHE A 106 -21.11 37.85 -9.37
C PHE A 106 -22.45 38.56 -9.63
N ASP A 107 -22.61 39.24 -10.77
CA ASP A 107 -23.84 39.97 -11.14
C ASP A 107 -25.13 39.13 -11.14
N LYS A 108 -25.06 37.86 -11.54
CA LYS A 108 -26.23 36.95 -11.58
C LYS A 108 -26.41 36.16 -10.31
N PHE A 109 -25.34 35.97 -9.57
CA PHE A 109 -25.32 35.20 -8.33
C PHE A 109 -25.86 36.02 -7.15
N ILE A 110 -25.41 37.27 -7.02
CA ILE A 110 -25.54 38.07 -5.79
C ILE A 110 -26.97 38.26 -5.30
N GLU A 111 -27.91 38.68 -6.18
CA GLU A 111 -29.28 38.99 -5.79
C GLU A 111 -30.02 37.76 -5.26
N SER A 112 -29.92 36.64 -5.98
CA SER A 112 -30.55 35.38 -5.56
C SER A 112 -29.96 34.86 -4.25
N PHE A 113 -28.64 35.02 -4.07
CA PHE A 113 -27.94 34.58 -2.87
C PHE A 113 -28.33 35.39 -1.64
N LEU A 114 -28.39 36.72 -1.74
CA LEU A 114 -28.80 37.58 -0.62
C LEU A 114 -30.26 37.34 -0.23
N ASN A 115 -31.15 37.12 -1.20
CA ASN A 115 -32.53 36.74 -0.92
C ASN A 115 -32.60 35.41 -0.15
N TYR A 116 -31.78 34.42 -0.51
CA TYR A 116 -31.68 33.16 0.22
C TYR A 116 -31.20 33.36 1.66
N THR A 117 -30.09 34.07 1.88
CA THR A 117 -29.55 34.29 3.23
C THR A 117 -30.51 35.09 4.13
N ASN A 118 -31.19 36.08 3.56
CA ASN A 118 -32.17 36.91 4.27
C ASN A 118 -33.43 36.11 4.62
N SER A 119 -33.93 35.27 3.69
CA SER A 119 -35.11 34.42 3.94
C SER A 119 -34.90 33.42 5.08
N LEU A 120 -33.65 33.00 5.30
CA LEU A 120 -33.27 32.05 6.35
C LEU A 120 -32.75 32.75 7.63
N ASN A 121 -32.79 34.09 7.69
CA ASN A 121 -32.24 34.89 8.79
C ASN A 121 -30.82 34.46 9.19
N LEU A 122 -30.00 34.05 8.22
CA LEU A 122 -28.63 33.58 8.47
C LEU A 122 -27.70 34.74 8.84
N THR A 123 -28.14 35.99 8.63
CA THR A 123 -27.37 37.20 8.91
C THR A 123 -28.21 38.37 9.41
N ASN A 124 -27.61 39.19 10.29
CA ASN A 124 -28.13 40.48 10.75
C ASN A 124 -27.73 41.66 9.83
N SER A 125 -27.39 41.39 8.56
CA SER A 125 -26.94 42.41 7.60
C SER A 125 -28.10 42.89 6.73
N ASN A 126 -28.25 44.20 6.59
CA ASN A 126 -29.23 44.83 5.69
C ASN A 126 -28.60 45.27 4.35
N ASP A 127 -27.33 44.95 4.09
CA ASP A 127 -26.68 45.27 2.81
C ASP A 127 -27.20 44.34 1.70
N THR A 128 -27.70 44.93 0.62
CA THR A 128 -28.25 44.24 -0.56
C THR A 128 -27.29 44.19 -1.74
N SER A 129 -26.08 44.74 -1.60
CA SER A 129 -25.10 44.88 -2.68
C SER A 129 -23.86 44.02 -2.52
N THR A 130 -23.49 43.65 -1.29
CA THR A 130 -22.32 42.81 -1.00
C THR A 130 -22.64 41.77 0.08
N PHE A 131 -21.78 40.75 0.21
CA PHE A 131 -21.88 39.75 1.27
C PHE A 131 -20.58 39.67 2.07
N SER A 132 -20.71 39.34 3.36
CA SER A 132 -19.60 39.13 4.30
C SER A 132 -18.89 37.78 4.10
N PRO A 133 -17.64 37.62 4.54
CA PRO A 133 -16.95 36.32 4.48
C PRO A 133 -17.70 35.19 5.21
N LEU A 134 -18.49 35.50 6.24
CA LEU A 134 -19.35 34.54 6.93
C LEU A 134 -20.55 34.11 6.08
N GLN A 135 -21.10 35.01 5.27
CA GLN A 135 -22.15 34.62 4.31
C GLN A 135 -21.58 33.70 3.23
N ALA A 136 -20.34 33.95 2.79
CA ALA A 136 -19.70 33.16 1.74
C ALA A 136 -19.65 31.65 2.02
N THR A 137 -19.67 31.22 3.29
CA THR A 137 -19.67 29.80 3.66
C THR A 137 -20.98 29.09 3.29
N TYR A 138 -22.08 29.83 3.08
CA TYR A 138 -23.39 29.28 2.70
C TYR A 138 -23.62 29.21 1.18
N ILE A 139 -22.62 29.56 0.37
CA ILE A 139 -22.72 29.49 -1.10
C ILE A 139 -22.99 28.04 -1.57
N PRO A 140 -22.31 27.00 -1.07
CA PRO A 140 -22.62 25.62 -1.43
C PRO A 140 -24.07 25.25 -1.08
N ASP A 141 -24.56 25.63 0.11
CA ASP A 141 -25.93 25.34 0.55
C ASP A 141 -26.97 26.00 -0.36
N PHE A 142 -26.70 27.24 -0.81
CA PHE A 142 -27.54 27.93 -1.77
C PHE A 142 -27.59 27.23 -3.14
N LEU A 143 -26.44 26.76 -3.64
CA LEU A 143 -26.39 26.01 -4.90
C LEU A 143 -27.15 24.70 -4.78
N ILE A 144 -26.97 23.98 -3.67
CA ILE A 144 -27.71 22.74 -3.37
C ILE A 144 -29.22 23.01 -3.33
N ASP A 145 -29.68 24.08 -2.66
CA ASP A 145 -31.10 24.44 -2.59
C ASP A 145 -31.70 24.73 -3.98
N LYS A 146 -31.01 25.54 -4.80
CA LYS A 146 -31.45 25.83 -6.17
C LYS A 146 -31.51 24.58 -7.03
N VAL A 147 -30.44 23.78 -7.02
CA VAL A 147 -30.38 22.53 -7.78
C VAL A 147 -31.52 21.62 -7.33
N ASN A 148 -31.71 21.40 -6.03
CA ASN A 148 -32.79 20.57 -5.50
C ASN A 148 -34.21 21.05 -5.86
N LYS A 149 -34.41 22.36 -6.09
CA LYS A 149 -35.66 22.95 -6.61
C LYS A 149 -35.84 22.84 -8.13
N ASN A 150 -34.94 22.15 -8.84
CA ASN A 150 -34.87 22.09 -10.30
C ASN A 150 -34.63 23.47 -10.96
N GLU A 151 -34.04 24.42 -10.24
CA GLU A 151 -33.67 25.71 -10.82
C GLU A 151 -32.36 25.59 -11.60
N SER A 152 -32.30 26.19 -12.79
CA SER A 152 -31.10 26.16 -13.62
C SER A 152 -30.03 27.12 -13.10
N LEU A 153 -28.78 26.65 -13.04
CA LEU A 153 -27.61 27.47 -12.72
C LEU A 153 -26.92 28.05 -13.97
N GLU A 154 -27.36 27.68 -15.18
CA GLU A 154 -26.70 28.04 -16.44
C GLU A 154 -26.51 29.54 -16.65
N SER A 155 -27.46 30.36 -16.19
CA SER A 155 -27.38 31.81 -16.30
C SER A 155 -26.29 32.42 -15.42
N MET A 156 -25.82 31.70 -14.39
CA MET A 156 -24.78 32.15 -13.47
C MET A 156 -23.37 31.81 -13.95
N PHE A 157 -23.21 31.02 -15.01
CA PHE A 157 -21.90 30.61 -15.52
C PHE A 157 -21.38 31.55 -16.61
N TYR A 158 -20.07 31.53 -16.83
CA TYR A 158 -19.43 32.24 -17.93
C TYR A 158 -19.63 31.49 -19.26
N SER A 159 -20.05 32.21 -20.30
CA SER A 159 -20.11 31.63 -21.64
C SER A 159 -18.76 31.74 -22.35
N LEU A 160 -18.36 30.72 -23.11
CA LEU A 160 -17.12 30.76 -23.86
C LEU A 160 -17.08 31.94 -24.83
N SER A 161 -18.21 32.29 -25.47
CA SER A 161 -18.29 33.46 -26.36
C SER A 161 -18.00 34.79 -25.66
N SER A 162 -18.25 34.92 -24.36
CA SER A 162 -17.89 36.11 -23.59
C SER A 162 -16.43 36.13 -23.13
N MET A 163 -15.77 34.98 -23.10
CA MET A 163 -14.37 34.85 -22.68
C MET A 163 -13.41 34.77 -23.87
N LEU A 164 -13.82 34.16 -24.97
CA LEU A 164 -12.98 33.87 -26.14
C LEU A 164 -12.93 35.08 -27.08
N TYR A 165 -11.88 35.88 -26.94
CA TYR A 165 -11.63 37.02 -27.82
C TYR A 165 -11.18 36.55 -29.21
N LYS A 166 -10.25 35.60 -29.26
CA LYS A 166 -9.69 35.09 -30.52
C LYS A 166 -9.27 33.63 -30.37
N CYS A 167 -9.50 32.84 -31.41
CA CYS A 167 -9.21 31.41 -31.46
C CYS A 167 -8.61 31.08 -32.81
N THR A 168 -7.48 30.38 -32.81
CA THR A 168 -6.90 29.84 -34.04
C THR A 168 -6.42 28.40 -33.84
N TYR A 169 -6.72 27.54 -34.81
CA TYR A 169 -6.19 26.19 -34.89
C TYR A 169 -5.43 26.01 -36.21
N ASN A 170 -4.13 25.71 -36.14
CA ASN A 170 -3.24 25.63 -37.30
C ASN A 170 -3.33 26.88 -38.23
N GLY A 171 -3.57 28.05 -37.65
CA GLY A 171 -3.70 29.32 -38.38
C GLY A 171 -5.09 29.60 -38.97
N LEU A 172 -6.01 28.65 -38.92
CA LEU A 172 -7.41 28.87 -39.29
C LEU A 172 -8.22 29.39 -38.10
N PRO A 173 -9.19 30.29 -38.32
CA PRO A 173 -10.04 30.79 -37.24
C PRO A 173 -10.94 29.67 -36.69
N CYS A 174 -11.06 29.60 -35.37
CA CYS A 174 -12.05 28.79 -34.67
C CYS A 174 -12.99 29.67 -33.84
N SER A 175 -14.07 29.09 -33.35
CA SER A 175 -15.12 29.78 -32.61
C SER A 175 -15.55 28.98 -31.38
N ALA A 176 -16.40 29.57 -30.54
CA ALA A 176 -16.95 28.87 -29.39
C ALA A 176 -17.82 27.64 -29.76
N ALA A 177 -18.28 27.54 -31.01
CA ALA A 177 -19.07 26.39 -31.50
C ALA A 177 -18.21 25.13 -31.71
N ASP A 178 -16.89 25.28 -31.83
CA ASP A 178 -15.95 24.17 -31.98
C ASP A 178 -15.60 23.49 -30.64
N PHE A 179 -16.22 23.96 -29.56
CA PHE A 179 -16.02 23.47 -28.21
C PHE A 179 -17.30 22.84 -27.68
N ILE A 180 -17.14 21.73 -26.97
CA ILE A 180 -18.23 21.08 -26.25
C ILE A 180 -18.19 21.53 -24.80
N SER A 181 -19.34 21.97 -24.27
CA SER A 181 -19.44 22.42 -22.88
C SER A 181 -19.90 21.31 -21.94
N PHE A 182 -19.38 21.33 -20.72
CA PHE A 182 -19.79 20.49 -19.60
C PHE A 182 -19.68 21.29 -18.29
N THR A 183 -20.28 20.80 -17.21
CA THR A 183 -20.31 21.50 -15.92
C THR A 183 -19.55 20.71 -14.86
N THR A 184 -18.84 21.42 -13.99
CA THR A 184 -18.07 20.87 -12.87
C THR A 184 -18.45 21.57 -11.58
N ALA A 185 -18.35 20.88 -10.44
CA ALA A 185 -18.64 21.46 -9.14
C ALA A 185 -17.68 22.60 -8.74
N TYR A 186 -16.41 22.49 -9.11
CA TYR A 186 -15.38 23.44 -8.68
C TYR A 186 -15.25 24.65 -9.60
N TYR A 187 -15.36 24.45 -10.92
CA TYR A 187 -15.10 25.50 -11.92
C TYR A 187 -16.34 25.89 -12.73
N GLY A 188 -17.51 25.34 -12.42
CA GLY A 188 -18.74 25.63 -13.15
C GLY A 188 -18.65 25.14 -14.58
N ARG A 189 -19.05 25.98 -15.54
CA ARG A 189 -19.08 25.61 -16.97
C ARG A 189 -17.68 25.63 -17.60
N CYS A 190 -17.28 24.47 -18.10
CA CYS A 190 -16.02 24.20 -18.78
C CYS A 190 -16.25 23.88 -20.27
N TYR A 191 -15.19 23.98 -21.07
CA TYR A 191 -15.23 23.83 -22.52
C TYR A 191 -14.08 22.97 -23.02
N THR A 192 -14.38 21.99 -23.88
CA THR A 192 -13.38 21.07 -24.43
C THR A 192 -13.30 21.21 -25.94
N PHE A 193 -12.12 21.54 -26.44
CA PHE A 193 -11.78 21.49 -27.86
C PHE A 193 -11.45 20.06 -28.27
N ASN A 194 -11.92 19.63 -29.45
CA ASN A 194 -11.57 18.35 -30.07
C ASN A 194 -11.92 17.09 -29.22
N ALA A 195 -13.04 17.10 -28.50
CA ALA A 195 -13.54 15.91 -27.79
C ALA A 195 -14.33 14.97 -28.72
N LYS A 196 -14.23 13.66 -28.48
CA LYS A 196 -14.95 12.63 -29.24
C LYS A 196 -16.34 12.38 -28.63
N MET A 197 -17.40 12.71 -29.38
CA MET A 197 -18.81 12.47 -29.00
C MET A 197 -19.35 11.17 -29.62
N ILE A 198 -20.28 10.49 -28.95
CA ILE A 198 -20.86 9.20 -29.41
C ILE A 198 -21.86 9.37 -30.55
N ASN A 199 -22.70 10.41 -30.48
CA ASN A 199 -23.84 10.60 -31.38
C ASN A 199 -23.58 11.66 -32.47
N SER A 200 -22.35 12.18 -32.58
CA SER A 200 -21.99 13.01 -33.73
C SER A 200 -21.27 12.14 -34.75
N ASN A 201 -22.02 11.64 -35.73
CA ASN A 201 -21.47 11.05 -36.95
C ASN A 201 -20.68 12.07 -37.81
N GLY A 202 -20.43 13.30 -37.30
CA GLY A 202 -19.86 14.42 -38.05
C GLY A 202 -18.80 15.26 -37.34
N ASN A 203 -18.42 15.02 -36.08
CA ASN A 203 -17.27 15.73 -35.49
C ASN A 203 -15.98 15.01 -35.88
N SER A 204 -15.39 15.41 -37.01
CA SER A 204 -14.06 14.97 -37.41
C SER A 204 -13.03 15.45 -36.38
N LEU A 205 -12.36 14.51 -35.71
CA LEU A 205 -11.26 14.84 -34.82
C LEU A 205 -10.15 15.55 -35.61
N HIS A 206 -9.62 16.61 -35.03
CA HIS A 206 -8.51 17.36 -35.61
C HIS A 206 -7.20 16.57 -35.50
N TYR A 207 -6.38 16.67 -36.55
CA TYR A 207 -5.04 16.08 -36.59
C TYR A 207 -4.00 17.18 -36.42
N GLY A 208 -2.90 16.90 -35.71
CA GLY A 208 -1.85 17.91 -35.50
C GLY A 208 -1.31 18.45 -36.83
N ASN A 209 -1.13 17.57 -37.83
CA ASN A 209 -0.63 17.94 -39.14
C ASN A 209 -1.69 18.42 -40.15
N GLU A 210 -2.90 18.69 -39.70
CA GLU A 210 -3.99 19.17 -40.56
C GLU A 210 -3.65 20.52 -41.19
N ASN A 211 -4.01 20.71 -42.46
CA ASN A 211 -3.75 21.93 -43.24
C ASN A 211 -2.26 22.33 -43.34
N GLY A 212 -1.34 21.36 -43.21
CA GLY A 212 0.10 21.63 -43.22
C GLY A 212 0.61 22.34 -41.96
N GLY A 213 -0.23 22.44 -40.93
CA GLY A 213 0.14 22.97 -39.62
C GLY A 213 0.91 21.96 -38.77
N ASN A 214 1.32 22.39 -37.57
CA ASN A 214 2.08 21.56 -36.63
C ASN A 214 1.30 21.21 -35.35
N GLY A 215 -0.01 21.46 -35.31
CA GLY A 215 -0.89 21.15 -34.19
C GLY A 215 -0.77 22.25 -33.15
N ILE A 216 -1.18 23.45 -33.54
CA ILE A 216 -1.11 24.65 -32.71
C ILE A 216 -2.53 25.17 -32.50
N LEU A 217 -2.98 25.11 -31.25
CA LEU A 217 -4.19 25.78 -30.79
C LEU A 217 -3.77 27.03 -30.01
N GLU A 218 -4.20 28.20 -30.44
CA GLU A 218 -3.97 29.46 -29.73
C GLU A 218 -5.32 30.11 -29.39
N LEU A 219 -5.54 30.32 -28.09
CA LEU A 219 -6.73 30.91 -27.51
C LEU A 219 -6.33 32.19 -26.79
N GLU A 220 -6.97 33.29 -27.13
CA GLU A 220 -6.86 34.57 -26.43
C GLU A 220 -8.14 34.75 -25.61
N LEU A 221 -7.99 34.80 -24.28
CA LEU A 221 -9.08 34.70 -23.32
C LEU A 221 -9.12 35.95 -22.44
N TYR A 222 -10.33 36.43 -22.16
CA TYR A 222 -10.62 37.47 -21.19
C TYR A 222 -11.51 36.88 -20.08
N VAL A 223 -10.98 36.77 -18.86
CA VAL A 223 -11.62 35.97 -17.80
C VAL A 223 -12.70 36.71 -17.02
N HIS A 224 -12.84 38.03 -17.19
CA HIS A 224 -13.76 38.90 -16.43
C HIS A 224 -13.50 38.86 -14.91
N ASN A 225 -12.25 39.13 -14.48
CA ASN A 225 -11.84 39.04 -13.08
C ASN A 225 -12.67 39.91 -12.12
N HIS A 226 -13.26 40.99 -12.60
CA HIS A 226 -14.10 41.92 -11.84
C HIS A 226 -15.48 41.33 -11.47
N GLN A 227 -15.87 40.22 -12.09
CA GLN A 227 -17.12 39.49 -11.81
C GLN A 227 -16.89 38.23 -10.97
N TYR A 228 -15.70 38.03 -10.43
CA TYR A 228 -15.39 36.88 -9.59
C TYR A 228 -16.08 37.00 -8.24
N VAL A 229 -16.58 35.88 -7.72
CA VAL A 229 -17.29 35.84 -6.44
C VAL A 229 -16.29 35.86 -5.28
N PRO A 230 -16.25 36.93 -4.45
CA PRO A 230 -15.30 37.02 -3.34
C PRO A 230 -15.44 35.84 -2.37
N CYS A 231 -14.32 35.39 -1.79
CA CYS A 231 -14.29 34.30 -0.80
C CYS A 231 -14.81 32.92 -1.28
N PHE A 232 -15.19 32.77 -2.54
CA PHE A 232 -15.57 31.49 -3.16
C PHE A 232 -14.57 31.04 -4.23
N THR A 233 -14.04 31.99 -5.01
CA THR A 233 -13.05 31.71 -6.06
C THR A 233 -11.67 31.40 -5.48
N THR A 234 -11.03 30.32 -5.92
CA THR A 234 -9.72 29.85 -5.42
C THR A 234 -8.53 30.62 -6.01
N GLY A 235 -8.70 31.21 -7.20
CA GLY A 235 -7.67 31.96 -7.91
C GLY A 235 -8.23 32.76 -9.08
N ILE A 236 -7.39 33.59 -9.71
CA ILE A 236 -7.75 34.39 -10.89
C ILE A 236 -7.08 33.80 -12.12
N GLY A 237 -7.87 33.37 -13.11
CA GLY A 237 -7.34 32.80 -14.34
C GLY A 237 -8.23 31.75 -15.00
N VAL A 238 -7.57 30.87 -15.75
CA VAL A 238 -8.19 29.73 -16.43
C VAL A 238 -7.46 28.46 -16.02
N VAL A 239 -8.19 27.38 -15.79
CA VAL A 239 -7.61 26.05 -15.57
C VAL A 239 -7.70 25.27 -16.88
N SER A 240 -6.61 24.64 -17.30
CA SER A 240 -6.58 23.86 -18.54
C SER A 240 -6.01 22.45 -18.34
N VAL A 241 -6.55 21.49 -19.09
CA VAL A 241 -6.09 20.10 -19.13
C VAL A 241 -5.96 19.63 -20.57
N VAL A 242 -4.87 18.93 -20.86
CA VAL A 242 -4.66 18.25 -22.15
C VAL A 242 -4.81 16.75 -21.93
N HIS A 243 -5.74 16.11 -22.64
CA HIS A 243 -6.08 14.70 -22.45
C HIS A 243 -6.42 13.99 -23.78
N ASP A 244 -6.61 12.67 -23.74
CA ASP A 244 -7.01 11.90 -24.93
C ASP A 244 -8.44 12.29 -25.34
N ASN A 245 -8.72 12.27 -26.65
CA ASN A 245 -9.99 12.75 -27.20
C ASN A 245 -11.21 11.99 -26.68
N ALA A 246 -11.03 10.73 -26.26
CA ALA A 246 -12.10 9.89 -25.71
C ALA A 246 -12.19 9.93 -24.17
N GLN A 247 -11.22 10.57 -23.49
CA GLN A 247 -11.15 10.58 -22.03
C GLN A 247 -11.95 11.76 -21.44
N ILE A 248 -12.60 11.53 -20.29
CA ILE A 248 -13.22 12.60 -19.50
C ILE A 248 -12.14 13.50 -18.89
N PRO A 249 -12.26 14.83 -18.98
CA PRO A 249 -11.29 15.75 -18.38
C PRO A 249 -11.42 15.80 -16.85
N LEU A 250 -10.39 15.31 -16.15
CA LEU A 250 -10.29 15.44 -14.68
C LEU A 250 -9.65 16.78 -14.30
N VAL A 251 -10.39 17.88 -14.48
CA VAL A 251 -9.89 19.24 -14.23
C VAL A 251 -9.54 19.51 -12.77
N ASP A 252 -10.21 18.84 -11.84
CA ASP A 252 -9.99 19.02 -10.39
C ASP A 252 -8.70 18.35 -9.89
N ALA A 253 -8.27 17.27 -10.56
CA ALA A 253 -7.09 16.50 -10.18
C ALA A 253 -5.85 16.82 -11.01
N ALA A 254 -6.01 17.13 -12.30
CA ALA A 254 -4.91 17.29 -13.26
C ALA A 254 -4.87 18.68 -13.94
N GLY A 255 -5.65 19.65 -13.44
CA GLY A 255 -5.72 21.02 -13.94
C GLY A 255 -4.40 21.79 -13.84
N ILE A 256 -4.03 22.49 -14.92
CA ILE A 256 -2.94 23.47 -14.93
C ILE A 256 -3.56 24.86 -14.81
N GLU A 257 -3.26 25.57 -13.72
CA GLU A 257 -3.73 26.94 -13.50
C GLU A 257 -2.92 27.96 -14.32
N LEU A 258 -3.62 28.79 -15.11
CA LEU A 258 -3.05 29.78 -16.01
C LEU A 258 -3.43 31.19 -15.56
N ALA A 259 -2.45 31.93 -15.04
CA ALA A 259 -2.65 33.29 -14.56
C ALA A 259 -2.81 34.30 -15.72
N PRO A 260 -3.61 35.37 -15.54
CA PRO A 260 -3.67 36.51 -16.44
C PRO A 260 -2.33 37.23 -16.64
N ARG A 261 -2.30 38.17 -17.60
CA ARG A 261 -1.13 38.97 -18.04
C ARG A 261 -0.04 38.17 -18.75
N ARG A 262 -0.26 36.88 -19.00
CA ARG A 262 0.76 35.97 -19.55
C ARG A 262 0.26 35.21 -20.77
N LYS A 263 1.18 35.00 -21.71
CA LYS A 263 1.04 34.07 -22.84
C LYS A 263 1.69 32.76 -22.42
N HIS A 264 0.85 31.78 -22.12
CA HIS A 264 1.23 30.45 -21.71
C HIS A 264 1.39 29.55 -22.93
N LYS A 265 2.47 28.78 -22.96
CA LYS A 265 2.72 27.74 -23.94
C LYS A 265 2.71 26.39 -23.23
N LEU A 266 1.77 25.53 -23.60
CA LEU A 266 1.69 24.14 -23.17
C LEU A 266 2.20 23.27 -24.33
N ALA A 267 3.46 22.84 -24.23
CA ALA A 267 4.05 21.93 -25.20
C ALA A 267 3.78 20.49 -24.76
N TYR A 268 3.14 19.68 -25.61
CA TYR A 268 2.78 18.31 -25.25
C TYR A 268 3.60 17.25 -25.99
N LYS A 269 3.86 16.14 -25.30
CA LYS A 269 4.37 14.87 -25.84
C LYS A 269 3.42 13.73 -25.48
N LYS A 270 3.16 12.84 -26.44
CA LYS A 270 2.32 11.66 -26.23
C LYS A 270 3.17 10.50 -25.70
N LYS A 271 2.69 9.85 -24.64
CA LYS A 271 3.27 8.66 -24.04
C LYS A 271 2.22 7.57 -23.94
N GLN A 272 2.58 6.36 -24.35
CA GLN A 272 1.71 5.19 -24.22
C GLN A 272 2.39 4.14 -23.37
N THR A 273 1.65 3.58 -22.41
CA THR A 273 2.13 2.50 -21.55
C THR A 273 1.25 1.28 -21.77
N PHE A 274 1.87 0.15 -22.10
CA PHE A 274 1.23 -1.15 -22.25
C PHE A 274 1.71 -2.06 -21.13
N LEU A 275 0.82 -2.44 -20.23
CA LEU A 275 1.08 -3.27 -19.06
C LEU A 275 0.63 -4.71 -19.30
N LEU A 276 1.26 -5.66 -18.61
CA LEU A 276 0.82 -7.05 -18.60
C LEU A 276 -0.28 -7.23 -17.54
N PRO A 277 -1.37 -7.94 -17.85
CA PRO A 277 -2.41 -8.22 -16.88
C PRO A 277 -1.91 -9.19 -15.78
N LEU A 278 -2.76 -9.45 -14.79
CA LEU A 278 -2.51 -10.44 -13.73
C LEU A 278 -2.01 -11.76 -14.33
N PRO A 279 -0.95 -12.37 -13.75
CA PRO A 279 -0.37 -12.11 -12.42
C PRO A 279 0.71 -11.03 -12.34
N TYR A 280 1.10 -10.39 -13.46
CA TYR A 280 2.24 -9.46 -13.49
C TYR A 280 1.93 -8.07 -12.95
N THR A 281 0.79 -7.50 -13.31
CA THR A 281 0.37 -6.18 -12.84
C THR A 281 -1.14 -6.18 -12.67
N PRO A 282 -1.67 -5.54 -11.61
CA PRO A 282 -3.11 -5.39 -11.40
C PRO A 282 -3.68 -4.39 -12.42
N CYS A 283 -3.87 -4.84 -13.66
CA CYS A 283 -4.54 -4.10 -14.72
C CYS A 283 -5.54 -5.00 -15.46
N THR A 284 -6.55 -4.39 -16.07
CA THR A 284 -7.56 -5.10 -16.88
C THR A 284 -7.64 -4.56 -18.31
N ASN A 285 -7.80 -5.47 -19.27
CA ASN A 285 -8.19 -5.14 -20.64
C ASN A 285 -9.71 -5.22 -20.84
N LYS A 286 -10.41 -5.84 -19.90
CA LYS A 286 -11.86 -5.90 -19.87
C LYS A 286 -12.32 -4.73 -19.02
N VAL A 287 -12.64 -3.63 -19.68
CA VAL A 287 -13.42 -2.57 -19.04
C VAL A 287 -14.79 -3.19 -18.74
N PRO A 288 -15.25 -3.23 -17.47
CA PRO A 288 -16.62 -3.66 -17.17
C PRO A 288 -17.59 -2.85 -18.02
N SER A 289 -18.62 -3.47 -18.60
CA SER A 289 -19.61 -2.79 -19.46
C SER A 289 -20.16 -1.51 -18.81
N ASP A 290 -20.27 -1.52 -17.48
CA ASP A 290 -20.71 -0.42 -16.64
C ASP A 290 -19.75 0.77 -16.62
N MET A 291 -18.44 0.49 -16.53
CA MET A 291 -17.38 1.49 -16.57
C MET A 291 -17.06 1.92 -18.00
N GLN A 292 -17.34 1.06 -18.98
CA GLN A 292 -17.20 1.39 -20.39
C GLN A 292 -18.14 2.52 -20.77
N THR A 293 -19.33 2.57 -20.18
CA THR A 293 -20.24 3.71 -20.31
C THR A 293 -19.58 5.01 -19.78
N MET A 294 -18.93 4.97 -18.61
CA MET A 294 -18.17 6.11 -18.05
C MET A 294 -16.97 6.54 -18.90
N LEU A 295 -16.28 5.59 -19.54
CA LEU A 295 -15.05 5.83 -20.31
C LEU A 295 -15.28 6.14 -21.79
N THR A 296 -16.51 5.94 -22.29
CA THR A 296 -16.83 6.13 -23.71
C THR A 296 -17.89 7.21 -23.95
N HIS A 297 -18.55 7.72 -22.90
CA HIS A 297 -19.67 8.65 -23.01
C HIS A 297 -19.39 10.03 -22.42
N TYR A 298 -19.04 10.99 -23.27
CA TYR A 298 -19.21 12.41 -22.98
C TYR A 298 -20.71 12.77 -23.07
N ASN A 299 -21.51 12.31 -22.11
CA ASN A 299 -22.96 12.56 -22.07
C ASN A 299 -23.39 13.58 -21.01
N GLY A 300 -22.45 14.27 -20.35
CA GLY A 300 -22.78 15.15 -19.23
C GLY A 300 -23.51 14.42 -18.09
N ALA A 301 -23.37 13.10 -18.03
CA ALA A 301 -23.91 12.27 -16.97
C ALA A 301 -22.78 12.05 -15.98
N ASP A 302 -22.86 12.74 -14.86
CA ASP A 302 -21.85 12.74 -13.82
C ASP A 302 -22.17 11.63 -12.78
N TYR A 303 -21.16 10.90 -12.33
CA TYR A 303 -21.32 9.61 -11.64
C TYR A 303 -21.00 9.71 -10.13
N GLY A 304 -21.89 9.21 -9.27
CA GLY A 304 -21.68 9.10 -7.81
C GLY A 304 -22.48 7.94 -7.20
N TYR A 305 -21.88 6.76 -7.07
CA TYR A 305 -22.62 5.53 -6.73
C TYR A 305 -22.79 5.27 -5.23
N VAL A 306 -21.75 5.53 -4.42
CA VAL A 306 -21.65 4.98 -3.06
C VAL A 306 -22.60 5.66 -2.06
N ASP A 307 -22.76 6.97 -2.13
CA ASP A 307 -23.58 7.71 -1.15
C ASP A 307 -25.09 7.58 -1.40
N TYR A 308 -25.47 7.34 -2.65
CA TYR A 308 -26.87 7.15 -3.04
C TYR A 308 -27.49 5.88 -2.42
N GLU A 309 -26.73 4.79 -2.34
CA GLU A 309 -27.26 3.49 -1.90
C GLU A 309 -27.61 3.48 -0.40
N GLN A 310 -26.93 4.27 0.43
CA GLN A 310 -27.19 4.34 1.88
C GLN A 310 -28.21 5.40 2.30
N CYS A 311 -28.11 6.62 1.74
CA CYS A 311 -28.92 7.76 2.17
C CYS A 311 -29.94 8.25 1.14
N GLY A 312 -29.96 7.68 -0.07
CA GLY A 312 -30.91 8.06 -1.14
C GLY A 312 -30.67 9.46 -1.73
N CYS A 313 -29.53 10.08 -1.45
CA CYS A 313 -29.11 11.38 -1.94
C CYS A 313 -27.63 11.35 -2.39
N ILE A 314 -27.23 12.33 -3.19
CA ILE A 314 -25.88 12.44 -3.78
C ILE A 314 -25.03 13.41 -2.96
N ASP A 315 -23.69 13.23 -2.98
CA ASP A 315 -22.71 14.10 -2.35
C ASP A 315 -23.02 15.61 -2.59
N PRO A 316 -23.18 16.42 -1.51
CA PRO A 316 -23.46 17.85 -1.60
C PRO A 316 -22.37 18.66 -2.31
N THR A 317 -21.13 18.17 -2.33
CA THR A 317 -20.00 18.84 -3.00
C THR A 317 -20.08 18.71 -4.51
N LEU A 318 -20.78 17.69 -5.01
CA LEU A 318 -20.96 17.40 -6.42
C LEU A 318 -22.29 17.96 -6.95
N TRP A 319 -22.50 19.28 -6.77
CA TRP A 319 -23.78 19.93 -7.06
C TRP A 319 -24.18 19.91 -8.55
N ASN A 320 -23.24 19.64 -9.45
CA ASN A 320 -23.49 19.43 -10.88
C ASN A 320 -24.17 18.07 -11.18
N ILE A 321 -24.25 17.18 -10.19
CA ILE A 321 -24.70 15.79 -10.37
C ILE A 321 -26.12 15.60 -9.86
N ARG A 322 -26.99 15.03 -10.71
CA ARG A 322 -28.39 14.76 -10.35
C ARG A 322 -28.96 13.46 -10.88
N SER A 323 -28.25 12.80 -11.78
CA SER A 323 -28.73 11.65 -12.51
C SER A 323 -27.71 10.53 -12.44
N LEU A 324 -28.07 9.44 -11.79
CA LEU A 324 -27.24 8.27 -11.60
C LEU A 324 -27.67 7.21 -12.60
N THR A 325 -26.77 6.81 -13.48
CA THR A 325 -27.02 5.65 -14.33
C THR A 325 -26.56 4.42 -13.57
N LEU A 326 -27.51 3.56 -13.21
CA LEU A 326 -27.18 2.33 -12.50
C LEU A 326 -26.40 1.37 -13.42
N PRO A 327 -25.32 0.75 -12.93
CA PRO A 327 -24.62 -0.30 -13.65
C PRO A 327 -25.61 -1.40 -14.04
N SER A 328 -25.40 -2.06 -15.17
CA SER A 328 -26.14 -3.21 -15.72
C SER A 328 -27.58 -2.98 -16.21
N THR A 329 -28.21 -1.84 -15.94
CA THR A 329 -29.64 -1.62 -16.27
C THR A 329 -29.92 -0.50 -17.27
N ASN A 330 -28.90 0.31 -17.64
CA ASN A 330 -29.05 1.55 -18.43
C ASN A 330 -30.15 2.49 -17.90
N LYS A 331 -30.58 2.31 -16.64
CA LYS A 331 -31.64 3.08 -16.02
C LYS A 331 -31.03 4.26 -15.28
N THR A 332 -31.38 5.46 -15.73
CA THR A 332 -31.00 6.69 -15.06
C THR A 332 -32.02 7.03 -13.97
N ILE A 333 -31.55 7.19 -12.73
CA ILE A 333 -32.35 7.61 -11.58
C ILE A 333 -31.98 9.03 -11.22
N PHE A 334 -32.98 9.86 -10.92
CA PHE A 334 -32.76 11.20 -10.40
C PHE A 334 -32.79 11.18 -8.88
N ALA A 335 -31.76 11.73 -8.25
CA ALA A 335 -31.65 11.81 -6.79
C ALA A 335 -31.37 13.27 -6.37
N PRO A 336 -31.93 13.72 -5.24
CA PRO A 336 -31.57 15.03 -4.69
C PRO A 336 -30.14 15.01 -4.14
N LEU A 337 -29.52 16.19 -4.07
CA LEU A 337 -28.28 16.39 -3.35
C LEU A 337 -28.56 16.37 -1.85
N CYS A 338 -27.71 15.69 -1.08
CA CYS A 338 -27.80 15.72 0.37
C CYS A 338 -27.61 17.16 0.89
N LYS A 339 -28.13 17.47 2.07
CA LYS A 339 -27.76 18.73 2.74
C LYS A 339 -26.38 18.56 3.35
N SER A 340 -25.58 19.63 3.37
CA SER A 340 -24.26 19.67 4.02
C SER A 340 -24.28 19.20 5.47
N ASN A 341 -25.37 19.49 6.20
CA ASN A 341 -25.58 19.11 7.60
C ASN A 341 -26.43 17.84 7.78
N ASP A 342 -26.65 17.04 6.74
CA ASP A 342 -27.44 15.81 6.85
C ASP A 342 -26.68 14.75 7.67
N THR A 343 -27.29 14.31 8.78
CA THR A 343 -26.69 13.34 9.68
C THR A 343 -26.55 11.95 9.06
N CYS A 344 -27.42 11.58 8.10
CA CYS A 344 -27.28 10.34 7.35
C CYS A 344 -26.02 10.41 6.48
N PHE A 345 -25.88 11.48 5.70
CA PHE A 345 -24.74 11.66 4.80
C PHE A 345 -23.42 11.71 5.57
N ILE A 346 -23.33 12.53 6.63
CA ILE A 346 -22.13 12.59 7.48
C ILE A 346 -21.83 11.24 8.12
N GLY A 347 -22.87 10.50 8.54
CA GLY A 347 -22.74 9.14 9.06
C GLY A 347 -22.21 8.16 8.01
N ALA A 348 -22.73 8.21 6.79
CA ALA A 348 -22.33 7.36 5.66
C ALA A 348 -20.87 7.62 5.26
N VAL A 349 -20.49 8.89 5.07
CA VAL A 349 -19.10 9.29 4.74
C VAL A 349 -18.14 8.87 5.82
N ASN A 350 -18.46 9.11 7.10
CA ASN A 350 -17.62 8.67 8.21
C ASN A 350 -17.52 7.13 8.28
N THR A 351 -18.59 6.42 7.95
CA THR A 351 -18.59 4.95 7.92
C THR A 351 -17.72 4.44 6.77
N LEU A 352 -17.78 5.08 5.58
CA LEU A 352 -16.92 4.77 4.44
C LEU A 352 -15.44 5.10 4.73
N LEU A 353 -15.15 6.26 5.32
CA LEU A 353 -13.77 6.68 5.63
C LEU A 353 -13.12 5.84 6.74
N ASN A 354 -13.91 5.36 7.71
CA ASN A 354 -13.41 4.58 8.84
C ASN A 354 -13.48 3.06 8.64
N SER A 355 -14.26 2.57 7.67
CA SER A 355 -14.35 1.14 7.35
C SER A 355 -13.40 0.77 6.22
N PHE A 356 -12.28 0.12 6.58
CA PHE A 356 -11.39 -0.51 5.61
C PHE A 356 -12.12 -1.58 4.77
N ASP A 357 -13.13 -2.27 5.33
CA ASP A 357 -13.91 -3.28 4.62
C ASP A 357 -14.80 -2.66 3.53
N LEU A 358 -15.49 -1.54 3.80
CA LEU A 358 -16.29 -0.85 2.78
C LEU A 358 -15.40 -0.21 1.70
N GLN A 359 -14.26 0.37 2.08
CA GLN A 359 -13.27 0.83 1.10
C GLN A 359 -12.78 -0.32 0.22
N ASN A 360 -12.50 -1.48 0.81
CA ASN A 360 -12.10 -2.68 0.07
C ASN A 360 -13.24 -3.35 -0.72
N ILE A 361 -14.51 -3.09 -0.43
CA ILE A 361 -15.63 -3.62 -1.22
C ILE A 361 -15.91 -2.72 -2.43
N TYR A 362 -15.87 -1.39 -2.25
CA TYR A 362 -16.26 -0.44 -3.29
C TYR A 362 -15.09 0.13 -4.12
N CYS A 363 -13.86 0.13 -3.60
CA CYS A 363 -12.67 0.63 -4.32
C CYS A 363 -11.78 -0.47 -4.92
N PHE A 364 -12.05 -1.76 -4.66
CA PHE A 364 -11.14 -2.86 -5.02
C PHE A 364 -11.23 -3.31 -6.49
N ASP A 365 -12.36 -3.06 -7.17
CA ASP A 365 -12.54 -3.51 -8.56
C ASP A 365 -12.23 -2.45 -9.63
N CYS A 366 -11.68 -1.29 -9.26
CA CYS A 366 -11.19 -0.30 -10.24
C CYS A 366 -9.74 -0.60 -10.64
N LEU A 367 -9.51 -1.78 -11.25
CA LEU A 367 -8.23 -2.08 -11.88
C LEU A 367 -7.97 -1.07 -13.02
N GLN A 368 -6.78 -0.50 -13.06
CA GLN A 368 -6.38 0.40 -14.14
C GLN A 368 -6.42 -0.33 -15.50
N GLN A 369 -6.66 0.42 -16.57
CA GLN A 369 -6.53 -0.14 -17.92
C GLN A 369 -5.08 -0.54 -18.19
N CYS A 370 -4.85 -1.69 -18.82
CA CYS A 370 -3.48 -2.08 -19.18
C CYS A 370 -2.88 -1.20 -20.29
N THR A 371 -3.71 -0.49 -21.07
CA THR A 371 -3.25 0.49 -22.06
C THR A 371 -3.55 1.89 -21.55
N LEU A 372 -2.51 2.63 -21.18
CA LEU A 372 -2.61 4.00 -20.71
C LEU A 372 -2.08 4.96 -21.79
N LYS A 373 -2.84 6.01 -22.09
CA LYS A 373 -2.43 7.08 -23.01
C LYS A 373 -2.33 8.38 -22.23
N ASN A 374 -1.11 8.83 -22.00
CA ASN A 374 -0.85 10.03 -21.20
C ASN A 374 -0.17 11.10 -22.05
N PHE A 375 -0.37 12.37 -21.69
CA PHE A 375 0.30 13.51 -22.30
C PHE A 375 1.23 14.15 -21.28
N PHE A 376 2.52 14.20 -21.60
CA PHE A 376 3.48 14.97 -20.82
C PHE A 376 3.46 16.42 -21.29
N ILE A 377 3.27 17.36 -20.37
CA ILE A 377 3.11 18.78 -20.66
C ILE A 377 4.29 19.57 -20.11
N GLN A 378 5.01 20.26 -20.98
CA GLN A 378 5.99 21.27 -20.62
C GLN A 378 5.34 22.66 -20.67
N THR A 379 5.38 23.35 -19.55
CA THR A 379 4.80 24.70 -19.42
C THR A 379 5.88 25.76 -19.55
N SER A 380 5.55 26.84 -20.25
CA SER A 380 6.38 28.05 -20.29
C SER A 380 5.47 29.26 -20.45
N SER A 381 5.90 30.42 -19.97
CA SER A 381 5.07 31.62 -20.04
C SER A 381 5.87 32.89 -20.27
N LEU A 382 5.32 33.79 -21.08
CA LEU A 382 5.86 35.12 -21.38
C LEU A 382 4.80 36.18 -21.04
N ALA A 383 5.17 37.46 -21.03
CA ALA A 383 4.17 38.53 -20.90
C ALA A 383 3.25 38.53 -22.14
N ALA A 384 1.92 38.61 -21.95
CA ALA A 384 0.95 38.56 -23.04
C ALA A 384 0.68 39.90 -23.73
N VAL A 385 0.98 41.02 -23.07
CA VAL A 385 0.37 42.31 -23.43
C VAL A 385 1.11 42.97 -24.58
N PHE A 386 0.43 43.10 -25.71
CA PHE A 386 0.84 43.91 -26.85
C PHE A 386 -0.04 45.16 -26.94
N GLU A 387 0.57 46.36 -26.86
CA GLU A 387 -0.15 47.65 -26.84
C GLU A 387 -1.13 47.84 -28.01
N TRP A 388 -0.84 47.25 -29.18
CA TRP A 388 -1.66 47.42 -30.38
C TRP A 388 -2.97 46.59 -30.38
N GLU A 389 -3.07 45.50 -29.59
CA GLU A 389 -4.29 44.68 -29.50
C GLU A 389 -5.28 45.18 -28.43
N MET A 390 -4.82 46.06 -27.53
CA MET A 390 -5.60 46.56 -26.38
C MET A 390 -6.94 47.18 -26.76
N HIS A 391 -7.00 47.93 -27.86
CA HIS A 391 -8.23 48.55 -28.34
C HIS A 391 -9.24 47.52 -28.91
N GLY A 392 -8.75 46.44 -29.52
CA GLY A 392 -9.59 45.35 -30.01
C GLY A 392 -10.22 44.57 -28.86
N ILE A 393 -9.42 44.29 -27.82
CA ILE A 393 -9.91 43.63 -26.60
C ILE A 393 -10.92 44.52 -25.88
N LYS A 394 -10.67 45.83 -25.81
CA LYS A 394 -11.64 46.79 -25.25
C LYS A 394 -12.99 46.70 -25.97
N ALA A 395 -12.99 46.74 -27.30
CA ALA A 395 -14.23 46.66 -28.08
C ALA A 395 -14.96 45.33 -27.88
N PHE A 396 -14.22 44.22 -27.76
CA PHE A 396 -14.78 42.91 -27.42
C PHE A 396 -15.48 42.91 -26.06
N VAL A 397 -14.82 43.47 -25.03
CA VAL A 397 -15.38 43.53 -23.67
C VAL A 397 -16.60 44.45 -23.61
N GLU A 398 -16.58 45.59 -24.30
CA GLU A 398 -17.72 46.52 -24.38
C GLU A 398 -18.93 45.95 -25.15
N ASN A 399 -18.70 45.00 -26.06
CA ASN A 399 -19.75 44.28 -26.78
C ASN A 399 -20.25 43.03 -26.03
N SER A 400 -19.64 42.68 -24.89
CA SER A 400 -20.06 41.54 -24.07
C SER A 400 -21.36 41.85 -23.32
N SER A 401 -22.16 40.82 -23.04
CA SER A 401 -23.36 40.94 -22.21
C SER A 401 -23.06 41.04 -20.70
N ILE A 402 -21.78 41.11 -20.32
CA ILE A 402 -21.31 41.15 -18.93
C ILE A 402 -21.14 42.61 -18.49
N PRO A 403 -21.65 43.01 -17.32
CA PRO A 403 -21.54 44.38 -16.85
C PRO A 403 -20.08 44.81 -16.66
N LEU A 404 -19.79 46.04 -17.09
CA LEU A 404 -18.47 46.66 -16.98
C LEU A 404 -18.22 47.18 -15.55
N PRO A 405 -16.95 47.28 -15.11
CA PRO A 405 -16.60 47.99 -13.88
C PRO A 405 -17.10 49.43 -13.87
N SER A 406 -17.45 49.96 -12.68
CA SER A 406 -17.98 51.32 -12.53
C SER A 406 -16.99 52.42 -12.94
N ASP A 407 -15.69 52.16 -12.84
CA ASP A 407 -14.58 53.05 -13.21
C ASP A 407 -13.94 52.68 -14.56
N TRP A 408 -14.60 51.86 -15.39
CA TRP A 408 -14.09 51.38 -16.69
C TRP A 408 -13.59 52.52 -17.59
N SER A 409 -14.32 53.65 -17.65
CA SER A 409 -13.97 54.80 -18.50
C SER A 409 -12.56 55.35 -18.23
N ALA A 410 -12.08 55.26 -16.98
CA ALA A 410 -10.77 55.74 -16.55
C ALA A 410 -9.71 54.62 -16.51
N ALA A 411 -10.08 53.41 -16.08
CA ALA A 411 -9.14 52.34 -15.73
C ALA A 411 -9.17 51.10 -16.64
N TRP A 412 -9.89 51.12 -17.77
CA TRP A 412 -10.06 49.95 -18.66
C TRP A 412 -8.75 49.24 -19.03
N ARG A 413 -7.63 49.96 -19.21
CA ARG A 413 -6.34 49.35 -19.55
C ARG A 413 -5.87 48.36 -18.48
N THR A 414 -6.02 48.72 -17.21
CA THR A 414 -5.62 47.88 -16.08
C THR A 414 -6.51 46.64 -16.01
N TYR A 415 -7.82 46.80 -16.16
CA TYR A 415 -8.76 45.68 -16.22
C TYR A 415 -8.48 44.73 -17.38
N VAL A 416 -8.13 45.26 -18.55
CA VAL A 416 -7.71 44.46 -19.70
C VAL A 416 -6.47 43.66 -19.38
N GLN A 417 -5.43 44.28 -18.81
CA GLN A 417 -4.22 43.57 -18.44
C GLN A 417 -4.51 42.46 -17.42
N ASP A 418 -5.24 42.77 -16.35
CA ASP A 418 -5.46 41.85 -15.23
C ASP A 418 -6.46 40.71 -15.54
N SER A 419 -7.20 40.79 -16.64
CA SER A 419 -8.14 39.74 -17.09
C SER A 419 -7.70 38.99 -18.35
N TYR A 420 -6.76 39.53 -19.12
CA TYR A 420 -6.37 38.96 -20.41
C TYR A 420 -5.25 37.92 -20.28
N LEU A 421 -5.39 36.79 -20.98
CA LEU A 421 -4.36 35.76 -21.10
C LEU A 421 -4.39 35.09 -22.46
N VAL A 422 -3.25 34.49 -22.83
CA VAL A 422 -3.16 33.71 -24.06
C VAL A 422 -2.72 32.30 -23.71
N LEU A 423 -3.47 31.30 -24.18
CA LEU A 423 -3.13 29.88 -24.06
C LEU A 423 -2.75 29.36 -25.44
N ARG A 424 -1.50 28.88 -25.57
CA ARG A 424 -0.99 28.24 -26.77
C ARG A 424 -0.64 26.78 -26.49
N VAL A 425 -1.45 25.85 -26.98
CA VAL A 425 -1.15 24.41 -26.93
C VAL A 425 -0.43 24.02 -28.22
N VAL A 426 0.72 23.36 -28.10
CA VAL A 426 1.56 23.00 -29.24
C VAL A 426 2.13 21.61 -29.09
N ARG A 427 2.19 20.87 -30.20
CA ARG A 427 2.89 19.60 -30.29
C ARG A 427 4.40 19.83 -30.28
N GLU A 428 5.11 19.25 -29.32
CA GLU A 428 6.58 19.36 -29.27
C GLU A 428 7.25 18.45 -30.30
N THR A 429 6.72 17.23 -30.47
CA THR A 429 7.26 16.23 -31.39
C THR A 429 6.17 15.28 -31.89
N ASN A 430 6.42 14.64 -33.03
CA ASN A 430 5.55 13.60 -33.61
C ASN A 430 5.95 12.18 -33.12
N LEU A 431 6.97 12.12 -32.27
CA LEU A 431 7.44 10.89 -31.65
C LEU A 431 6.55 10.56 -30.45
N ILE A 432 6.18 9.30 -30.34
CA ILE A 432 5.54 8.71 -29.17
C ILE A 432 6.56 7.85 -28.44
N GLU A 433 6.56 7.95 -27.13
CA GLU A 433 7.25 7.01 -26.26
C GLU A 433 6.30 5.87 -25.87
N ASN A 434 6.55 4.67 -26.39
CA ASN A 434 5.83 3.45 -26.07
C ASN A 434 6.60 2.66 -25.01
N TYR A 435 6.03 2.54 -23.82
CA TYR A 435 6.56 1.73 -22.73
C TYR A 435 5.80 0.40 -22.71
N THR A 436 6.40 -0.67 -23.21
CA THR A 436 5.80 -2.01 -23.19
C THR A 436 6.41 -2.84 -22.07
N GLN A 437 5.59 -3.26 -21.12
CA GLN A 437 5.98 -4.20 -20.07
C GLN A 437 6.03 -5.61 -20.66
N ASN A 438 7.18 -6.27 -20.51
CA ASN A 438 7.40 -7.65 -20.93
C ASN A 438 7.81 -8.49 -19.72
N ALA A 439 7.48 -9.78 -19.73
CA ALA A 439 7.98 -10.71 -18.72
C ALA A 439 9.51 -10.79 -18.83
N GLN A 440 10.21 -10.64 -17.70
CA GLN A 440 11.66 -10.77 -17.66
C GLN A 440 12.09 -12.24 -17.76
N LEU A 441 11.28 -13.14 -17.21
CA LEU A 441 11.48 -14.58 -17.28
C LEU A 441 10.26 -15.24 -17.90
N ASN A 442 10.48 -15.95 -18.99
CA ASN A 442 9.48 -16.82 -19.60
C ASN A 442 9.62 -18.25 -19.08
N VAL A 443 8.58 -19.06 -19.27
CA VAL A 443 8.60 -20.49 -18.94
C VAL A 443 9.77 -21.21 -19.61
N VAL A 444 10.10 -20.81 -20.84
CA VAL A 444 11.21 -21.38 -21.61
C VAL A 444 12.56 -21.12 -20.93
N ASP A 445 12.74 -19.96 -20.30
CA ASP A 445 13.97 -19.61 -19.59
C ASP A 445 14.15 -20.46 -18.32
N VAL A 446 13.05 -20.75 -17.62
CA VAL A 446 13.06 -21.65 -16.45
C VAL A 446 13.42 -23.07 -16.87
N LEU A 447 12.81 -23.57 -17.95
CA LEU A 447 13.13 -24.91 -18.48
C LEU A 447 14.58 -25.00 -18.94
N SER A 448 15.08 -23.95 -19.61
CA SER A 448 16.48 -23.83 -20.01
C SER A 448 17.42 -23.83 -18.80
N ASN A 449 17.10 -23.08 -17.75
CA ASN A 449 17.87 -23.06 -16.50
C ASN A 449 17.86 -24.42 -15.80
N ILE A 450 16.72 -25.11 -15.70
CA ILE A 450 16.65 -26.46 -15.11
C ILE A 450 17.51 -27.44 -15.91
N GLY A 451 17.41 -27.42 -17.23
CA GLY A 451 18.26 -28.23 -18.12
C GLY A 451 19.74 -27.91 -17.97
N GLY A 452 20.10 -26.63 -17.91
CA GLY A 452 21.48 -26.18 -17.73
C GLY A 452 22.07 -26.60 -16.38
N GLN A 453 21.33 -26.43 -15.28
CA GLN A 453 21.80 -26.82 -13.94
C GLN A 453 21.92 -28.36 -13.81
N THR A 454 20.95 -29.11 -14.33
CA THR A 454 21.01 -30.59 -14.30
C THR A 454 22.15 -31.15 -15.15
N GLY A 455 22.39 -30.56 -16.32
CA GLY A 455 23.53 -30.88 -17.17
C GLY A 455 24.87 -30.53 -16.54
N LEU A 456 25.01 -29.33 -15.97
CA LEU A 456 26.28 -28.83 -15.40
C LEU A 456 26.72 -29.61 -14.16
N TRP A 457 25.81 -29.88 -13.22
CA TRP A 457 26.18 -30.42 -11.89
C TRP A 457 26.17 -31.95 -11.82
N ILE A 458 25.26 -32.62 -12.55
CA ILE A 458 25.08 -34.08 -12.47
C ILE A 458 25.39 -34.77 -13.80
N GLY A 459 25.32 -34.06 -14.93
CA GLY A 459 25.59 -34.62 -16.26
C GLY A 459 24.41 -35.39 -16.85
N ILE A 460 23.18 -35.06 -16.45
CA ILE A 460 21.97 -35.70 -17.00
C ILE A 460 21.42 -34.80 -18.11
N THR A 461 21.40 -35.31 -19.34
CA THR A 461 20.86 -34.58 -20.51
C THR A 461 19.41 -34.95 -20.81
N SER A 462 18.89 -36.07 -20.28
CA SER A 462 17.47 -36.43 -20.38
C SER A 462 17.00 -37.26 -19.18
N LEU A 463 15.85 -36.89 -18.59
CA LEU A 463 15.17 -37.68 -17.55
C LEU A 463 14.70 -39.07 -18.06
N ASN A 464 14.62 -39.25 -19.38
CA ASN A 464 14.14 -40.47 -20.01
C ASN A 464 15.08 -41.67 -19.81
N GLU A 465 16.40 -41.47 -19.80
CA GLU A 465 17.36 -42.57 -19.56
C GLU A 465 17.23 -43.20 -18.17
N VAL A 466 16.92 -42.40 -17.16
CA VAL A 466 16.75 -42.86 -15.77
C VAL A 466 15.41 -43.59 -15.61
N ASN A 467 14.35 -43.09 -16.26
CA ASN A 467 13.00 -43.64 -16.15
C ASN A 467 12.87 -44.99 -16.87
N ASP A 468 13.43 -45.12 -18.08
CA ASP A 468 13.36 -46.37 -18.87
C ASP A 468 14.06 -47.57 -18.19
N GLN A 469 15.10 -47.32 -17.40
CA GLN A 469 15.84 -48.37 -16.71
C GLN A 469 15.26 -48.73 -15.33
N LEU A 470 14.67 -47.76 -14.61
CA LEU A 470 13.87 -48.06 -13.41
C LEU A 470 12.68 -48.95 -13.78
N ILE A 471 12.00 -48.67 -14.88
CA ILE A 471 10.92 -49.52 -15.41
C ILE A 471 11.42 -50.95 -15.72
N LYS A 472 12.66 -51.14 -16.22
CA LYS A 472 13.27 -52.47 -16.42
C LYS A 472 13.52 -53.20 -15.10
N SER A 473 13.95 -52.51 -14.04
CA SER A 473 14.12 -53.11 -12.70
C SER A 473 12.79 -53.54 -12.07
N PHE A 474 11.72 -52.75 -12.22
CA PHE A 474 10.39 -53.09 -11.70
C PHE A 474 9.72 -54.23 -12.49
N LYS A 475 9.92 -54.32 -13.81
CA LYS A 475 9.38 -55.41 -14.64
C LYS A 475 10.00 -56.79 -14.34
N GLN A 476 11.21 -56.87 -13.79
CA GLN A 476 11.84 -58.14 -13.42
C GLN A 476 11.43 -58.66 -12.03
N ASP A 477 11.08 -57.76 -11.09
CA ASP A 477 10.58 -58.15 -9.76
C ASP A 477 9.15 -58.75 -9.84
N GLN A 478 8.35 -58.42 -10.87
CA GLN A 478 7.05 -59.07 -11.13
C GLN A 478 7.16 -60.53 -11.60
N LYS A 479 8.29 -60.97 -12.17
CA LYS A 479 8.46 -62.36 -12.64
C LYS A 479 8.79 -63.38 -11.54
N ILE A 480 8.97 -62.96 -10.29
CA ILE A 480 9.33 -63.85 -9.16
C ILE A 480 8.14 -64.07 -8.20
N GLY A 481 7.00 -63.41 -8.44
CA GLY A 481 5.85 -63.38 -7.54
C GLY A 481 4.58 -64.06 -8.01
N THR A 482 4.56 -64.94 -9.02
CA THR A 482 3.34 -65.67 -9.40
C THR A 482 3.62 -67.02 -10.06
N SER A 483 3.56 -68.09 -9.27
CA SER A 483 3.02 -69.41 -9.65
C SER A 483 2.50 -69.99 -8.34
N THR A 484 1.20 -69.91 -8.05
CA THR A 484 0.19 -70.87 -8.51
C THR A 484 -1.21 -70.33 -8.19
N GLN A 485 -2.06 -70.15 -9.20
CA GLN A 485 -3.34 -70.87 -9.37
C GLN A 485 -4.19 -70.24 -10.47
N ALA A 486 -4.54 -71.10 -11.43
CA ALA A 486 -5.80 -71.18 -12.15
C ALA A 486 -6.40 -69.91 -12.80
N SER A 487 -6.17 -69.81 -14.10
CA SER A 487 -7.20 -69.84 -15.15
C SER A 487 -8.64 -69.51 -14.74
N SER A 488 -9.28 -68.57 -15.44
CA SER A 488 -10.08 -68.91 -16.63
C SER A 488 -10.87 -67.71 -17.18
N LEU A 489 -10.83 -67.58 -18.51
CA LEU A 489 -11.88 -67.02 -19.39
C LEU A 489 -12.13 -65.50 -19.27
N LEU A 490 -12.27 -64.69 -20.32
CA LEU A 490 -12.72 -64.92 -21.69
C LEU A 490 -12.31 -63.69 -22.55
N ASN A 491 -12.28 -63.93 -23.85
CA ASN A 491 -11.98 -63.03 -24.96
C ASN A 491 -12.78 -61.70 -24.97
N ASP A 492 -12.15 -60.66 -25.53
CA ASP A 492 -12.79 -59.54 -26.27
C ASP A 492 -13.81 -60.08 -27.31
N PRO A 493 -14.84 -59.32 -27.79
CA PRO A 493 -14.71 -57.91 -28.20
C PRO A 493 -15.97 -57.01 -28.13
N LEU A 494 -15.79 -55.73 -28.52
CA LEU A 494 -16.71 -54.80 -29.20
C LEU A 494 -17.28 -53.56 -28.47
N SER A 495 -17.21 -52.47 -29.26
CA SER A 495 -17.98 -51.23 -29.29
C SER A 495 -17.84 -50.23 -28.14
N PHE A 496 -16.95 -49.25 -28.39
CA PHE A 496 -17.20 -47.85 -28.06
C PHE A 496 -18.36 -47.34 -28.94
N ASP A 497 -19.45 -46.89 -28.33
CA ASP A 497 -20.11 -45.67 -28.78
C ASP A 497 -20.84 -44.96 -27.62
N ASP A 498 -20.53 -43.68 -27.55
CA ASP A 498 -21.12 -42.50 -26.91
C ASP A 498 -21.99 -42.54 -25.63
N SER A 499 -21.72 -41.47 -24.84
CA SER A 499 -22.56 -40.80 -23.84
C SER A 499 -22.46 -41.24 -22.37
N SER A 500 -21.41 -40.75 -21.69
CA SER A 500 -21.61 -39.97 -20.45
C SER A 500 -20.29 -39.33 -20.02
N ASP A 501 -19.98 -38.17 -20.61
CA ASP A 501 -19.07 -37.21 -20.00
C ASP A 501 -19.65 -36.74 -18.66
N ILE A 502 -18.85 -36.87 -17.60
CA ILE A 502 -18.58 -35.90 -16.53
C ILE A 502 -17.84 -36.70 -15.44
N TYR A 503 -16.52 -36.78 -15.56
CA TYR A 503 -15.65 -36.97 -14.41
C TYR A 503 -14.43 -36.06 -14.53
N ILE A 504 -14.48 -34.98 -13.77
CA ILE A 504 -13.43 -34.00 -13.59
C ILE A 504 -12.19 -34.69 -13.00
N LYS A 505 -11.05 -34.52 -13.67
CA LYS A 505 -9.71 -34.77 -13.14
C LYS A 505 -9.49 -33.97 -11.86
N THR A 506 -9.27 -34.63 -10.72
CA THR A 506 -8.62 -34.02 -9.55
C THR A 506 -7.48 -34.90 -9.05
N THR A 507 -6.31 -34.76 -9.66
CA THR A 507 -5.03 -35.08 -9.00
C THR A 507 -4.63 -33.91 -8.09
N LYS A 508 -5.44 -33.59 -7.09
CA LYS A 508 -5.02 -32.72 -5.97
C LYS A 508 -4.58 -33.63 -4.82
N THR A 509 -3.35 -33.49 -4.35
CA THR A 509 -2.91 -34.15 -3.11
C THR A 509 -3.66 -33.56 -1.91
N LEU A 510 -4.03 -34.39 -0.92
CA LEU A 510 -4.73 -34.01 0.33
C LEU A 510 -4.14 -32.81 1.10
N ARG A 511 -2.93 -32.34 0.76
CA ARG A 511 -2.30 -31.14 1.33
C ARG A 511 -2.93 -29.82 0.88
N ASN A 512 -3.61 -29.79 -0.28
CA ASN A 512 -4.13 -28.57 -0.92
C ASN A 512 -5.67 -28.47 -0.90
N PHE A 513 -6.33 -29.18 0.01
CA PHE A 513 -7.78 -29.11 0.16
C PHE A 513 -8.16 -27.91 1.02
N THR A 514 -9.23 -27.22 0.63
CA THR A 514 -9.90 -26.16 1.41
C THR A 514 -10.65 -26.75 2.61
N ILE A 515 -11.05 -25.92 3.57
CA ILE A 515 -11.81 -26.37 4.75
C ILE A 515 -13.11 -27.06 4.33
N ASN A 516 -13.85 -26.49 3.38
CA ASN A 516 -15.10 -27.07 2.89
C ASN A 516 -14.87 -28.43 2.21
N GLU A 517 -13.85 -28.55 1.35
CA GLU A 517 -13.50 -29.82 0.70
C GLU A 517 -13.07 -30.90 1.73
N LEU A 518 -12.43 -30.51 2.84
CA LEU A 518 -12.07 -31.44 3.92
C LEU A 518 -13.28 -31.86 4.77
N GLU A 519 -14.24 -30.97 5.01
CA GLU A 519 -15.50 -31.28 5.69
C GLU A 519 -16.35 -32.25 4.86
N ASP A 520 -16.48 -32.02 3.55
CA ASP A 520 -17.20 -32.91 2.64
C ASP A 520 -16.57 -34.31 2.61
N HIS A 521 -15.23 -34.38 2.56
CA HIS A 521 -14.51 -35.64 2.59
C HIS A 521 -14.66 -36.36 3.95
N LEU A 522 -14.76 -35.62 5.05
CA LEU A 522 -15.05 -36.21 6.37
C LEU A 522 -16.44 -36.85 6.40
N VAL A 523 -17.45 -36.21 5.82
CA VAL A 523 -18.82 -36.77 5.71
C VAL A 523 -18.81 -38.05 4.88
N GLU A 524 -18.07 -38.06 3.76
CA GLU A 524 -17.96 -39.23 2.89
C GLU A 524 -17.29 -40.42 3.60
N LEU A 525 -16.18 -40.19 4.30
CA LEU A 525 -15.48 -41.24 5.04
C LEU A 525 -16.33 -41.79 6.20
N LYS A 526 -17.10 -40.94 6.88
CA LYS A 526 -18.07 -41.38 7.90
C LYS A 526 -19.14 -42.27 7.29
N ARG A 527 -19.68 -41.91 6.13
CA ARG A 527 -20.68 -42.73 5.42
C ARG A 527 -20.12 -44.10 5.00
N LYS A 528 -18.83 -44.16 4.66
CA LYS A 528 -18.14 -45.38 4.24
C LYS A 528 -17.55 -46.20 5.40
N ASN A 529 -17.75 -45.80 6.66
CA ASN A 529 -17.13 -46.41 7.85
C ASN A 529 -15.60 -46.55 7.73
N MET A 530 -14.95 -45.55 7.14
CA MET A 530 -13.49 -45.51 6.94
C MET A 530 -12.80 -44.68 8.05
N ASN A 531 -11.48 -44.83 8.20
CA ASN A 531 -10.71 -44.10 9.21
C ASN A 531 -10.72 -42.58 8.94
N THR A 532 -11.27 -41.81 9.87
CA THR A 532 -11.43 -40.35 9.79
C THR A 532 -10.32 -39.56 10.50
N SER A 533 -9.45 -40.21 11.27
CA SER A 533 -8.48 -39.58 12.17
C SER A 533 -7.53 -38.61 11.45
N GLY A 534 -7.09 -38.97 10.24
CA GLY A 534 -6.20 -38.13 9.43
C GLY A 534 -6.86 -36.84 8.92
N ILE A 535 -8.14 -36.91 8.54
CA ILE A 535 -8.89 -35.74 8.07
C ILE A 535 -9.22 -34.82 9.25
N ILE A 536 -9.65 -35.39 10.39
CA ILE A 536 -9.95 -34.62 11.61
C ILE A 536 -8.71 -33.85 12.08
N SER A 537 -7.55 -34.51 12.11
CA SER A 537 -6.27 -33.87 12.45
C SER A 537 -5.95 -32.69 11.52
N LYS A 538 -6.24 -32.83 10.22
CA LYS A 538 -5.98 -31.79 9.22
C LYS A 538 -6.97 -30.64 9.32
N LEU A 539 -8.24 -30.93 9.53
CA LEU A 539 -9.29 -29.93 9.80
C LEU A 539 -8.97 -29.14 11.06
N LEU A 540 -8.61 -29.81 12.16
CA LEU A 540 -8.24 -29.14 13.41
C LEU A 540 -7.05 -28.21 13.20
N THR A 541 -6.03 -28.64 12.45
CA THR A 541 -4.89 -27.79 12.09
C THR A 541 -5.35 -26.57 11.29
N LYS A 542 -6.18 -26.77 10.26
CA LYS A 542 -6.66 -25.68 9.40
C LYS A 542 -7.53 -24.67 10.16
N TYR A 543 -8.53 -25.11 10.91
CA TYR A 543 -9.36 -24.22 11.72
C TYR A 543 -8.54 -23.46 12.77
N CYS A 544 -7.58 -24.12 13.43
CA CYS A 544 -6.71 -23.43 14.39
C CYS A 544 -5.83 -22.38 13.69
N THR A 545 -5.26 -22.67 12.52
CA THR A 545 -4.44 -21.72 11.76
C THR A 545 -5.27 -20.53 11.27
N GLU A 546 -6.42 -20.76 10.63
CA GLU A 546 -7.31 -19.68 10.19
C GLU A 546 -7.79 -18.85 11.38
N CYS A 547 -8.10 -19.47 12.53
CA CYS A 547 -8.49 -18.73 13.73
C CYS A 547 -7.33 -17.91 14.32
N LEU A 548 -6.10 -18.41 14.26
CA LEU A 548 -4.87 -17.72 14.71
C LEU A 548 -4.45 -16.57 13.79
N ASP A 549 -4.81 -16.65 12.50
CA ASP A 549 -4.59 -15.61 11.49
C ASP A 549 -5.72 -14.56 11.51
N SER A 550 -6.95 -14.98 11.84
CA SER A 550 -8.16 -14.14 11.94
C SER A 550 -8.16 -13.13 13.10
N GLU A 551 -7.17 -13.18 14.00
CA GLU A 551 -6.99 -12.21 15.10
C GLU A 551 -6.93 -10.74 14.63
N ARG A 552 -6.87 -10.46 13.32
CA ARG A 552 -6.75 -9.10 12.77
C ARG A 552 -7.64 -8.76 11.56
N THR A 553 -8.41 -9.68 10.98
CA THR A 553 -8.99 -9.49 9.63
C THR A 553 -10.42 -9.98 9.42
N THR A 554 -11.11 -10.55 10.42
CA THR A 554 -12.49 -11.03 10.22
C THR A 554 -13.46 -10.56 11.29
N ALA A 555 -14.70 -10.30 10.88
CA ALA A 555 -15.82 -10.00 11.76
C ALA A 555 -15.99 -11.05 12.88
N ILE A 556 -16.27 -10.57 14.10
CA ILE A 556 -16.51 -11.33 15.35
C ILE A 556 -17.36 -12.62 15.18
N PRO A 557 -18.40 -12.68 14.31
CA PRO A 557 -19.24 -13.89 14.16
C PRO A 557 -18.50 -15.11 13.57
N VAL A 558 -17.51 -14.90 12.70
CA VAL A 558 -16.78 -16.00 12.04
C VAL A 558 -15.83 -16.69 13.02
N GLN A 559 -15.23 -15.90 13.91
CA GLN A 559 -14.31 -16.42 14.93
C GLN A 559 -15.02 -17.31 15.94
N GLU A 560 -16.22 -16.94 16.39
CA GLU A 560 -17.03 -17.79 17.30
C GLU A 560 -17.44 -19.12 16.65
N SER A 561 -17.77 -19.10 15.36
CA SER A 561 -18.07 -20.32 14.59
C SER A 561 -16.87 -21.27 14.56
N TYR A 562 -15.67 -20.75 14.30
CA TYR A 562 -14.44 -21.55 14.30
C TYR A 562 -14.09 -22.09 15.69
N LYS A 563 -14.23 -21.28 16.75
CA LYS A 563 -14.02 -21.73 18.13
C LYS A 563 -14.92 -22.92 18.49
N LYS A 564 -16.21 -22.83 18.15
CA LYS A 564 -17.17 -23.91 18.36
C LYS A 564 -16.76 -25.18 17.60
N ARG A 565 -16.39 -25.03 16.33
CA ARG A 565 -15.99 -26.17 15.48
C ARG A 565 -14.69 -26.83 15.95
N ILE A 566 -13.73 -26.05 16.46
CA ILE A 566 -12.48 -26.56 17.06
C ILE A 566 -12.80 -27.41 18.29
N SER A 567 -13.68 -26.95 19.19
CA SER A 567 -14.06 -27.72 20.38
C SER A 567 -14.76 -29.05 20.05
N GLU A 568 -15.59 -29.06 19.00
CA GLU A 568 -16.24 -30.30 18.52
C GLU A 568 -15.21 -31.29 17.95
N LEU A 569 -14.32 -30.83 17.07
CA LEU A 569 -13.29 -31.66 16.45
C LEU A 569 -12.26 -32.16 17.46
N GLU A 570 -11.93 -31.35 18.47
CA GLU A 570 -11.09 -31.75 19.60
C GLU A 570 -11.71 -32.94 20.34
N THR A 571 -12.99 -32.83 20.73
CA THR A 571 -13.68 -33.91 21.45
C THR A 571 -13.67 -35.23 20.66
N ILE A 572 -13.88 -35.16 19.35
CA ILE A 572 -13.84 -36.33 18.47
C ILE A 572 -12.42 -36.88 18.33
N CYS A 573 -11.41 -36.01 18.23
CA CYS A 573 -10.02 -36.40 18.07
C CYS A 573 -9.44 -37.10 19.31
N PHE A 574 -9.93 -36.77 20.51
CA PHE A 574 -9.48 -37.34 21.78
C PHE A 574 -10.40 -38.46 22.33
N ASP A 575 -11.50 -38.81 21.64
CA ASP A 575 -12.34 -39.94 22.01
C ASP A 575 -11.70 -41.29 21.62
N LYS A 576 -11.26 -42.04 22.64
CA LYS A 576 -10.65 -43.38 22.50
C LYS A 576 -11.60 -44.43 21.88
N LYS A 577 -12.90 -44.16 21.76
CA LYS A 577 -13.87 -45.06 21.12
C LYS A 577 -13.96 -44.89 19.61
N GLN A 578 -13.54 -43.75 19.05
CA GLN A 578 -13.73 -43.41 17.63
C GLN A 578 -12.43 -43.37 16.80
N THR A 579 -11.27 -43.20 17.44
CA THR A 579 -9.98 -43.09 16.74
C THR A 579 -8.95 -44.10 17.26
N SER A 580 -8.21 -44.73 16.34
CA SER A 580 -7.14 -45.68 16.67
C SER A 580 -5.78 -44.96 16.70
N GLY A 581 -5.41 -44.43 17.86
CA GLY A 581 -4.08 -43.87 18.10
C GLY A 581 -4.08 -42.49 18.76
N PHE A 582 -2.94 -42.09 19.32
CA PHE A 582 -2.74 -40.75 19.85
C PHE A 582 -2.69 -39.72 18.70
N PRO A 583 -3.21 -38.50 18.90
CA PRO A 583 -3.11 -37.45 17.90
C PRO A 583 -1.65 -37.10 17.59
N SER A 584 -1.38 -36.70 16.35
CA SER A 584 -0.03 -36.34 15.94
C SER A 584 0.52 -35.19 16.80
N LEU A 585 1.82 -35.23 17.10
CA LEU A 585 2.51 -34.18 17.87
C LEU A 585 2.34 -32.78 17.24
N GLY A 586 2.17 -32.70 15.91
CA GLY A 586 1.88 -31.44 15.21
C GLY A 586 0.50 -30.85 15.57
N VAL A 587 -0.51 -31.70 15.78
CA VAL A 587 -1.85 -31.27 16.23
C VAL A 587 -1.82 -30.81 17.68
N ILE A 588 -1.08 -31.51 18.55
CA ILE A 588 -0.90 -31.08 19.94
C ILE A 588 -0.19 -29.71 19.98
N ALA A 589 0.83 -29.52 19.15
CA ALA A 589 1.57 -28.26 19.09
C ALA A 589 0.73 -27.07 18.58
N ILE A 590 -0.17 -27.27 17.61
CA ILE A 590 -1.05 -26.18 17.13
C ILE A 590 -2.15 -25.85 18.15
N LEU A 591 -2.67 -26.85 18.88
CA LEU A 591 -3.62 -26.63 19.96
C LEU A 591 -2.98 -25.84 21.12
N ILE A 592 -1.73 -26.13 21.47
CA ILE A 592 -0.97 -25.34 22.45
C ILE A 592 -0.89 -23.88 21.99
N ASP A 593 -0.54 -23.60 20.74
CA ASP A 593 -0.47 -22.22 20.23
C ASP A 593 -1.86 -21.54 20.20
N TYR A 594 -2.91 -22.26 19.80
CA TYR A 594 -4.30 -21.80 19.82
C TYR A 594 -4.79 -21.40 21.22
N TYR A 595 -4.70 -22.30 22.20
CA TYR A 595 -5.14 -21.99 23.57
C TYR A 595 -4.26 -20.96 24.27
N SER A 596 -2.99 -20.84 23.86
CA SER A 596 -2.08 -19.83 24.39
C SER A 596 -2.39 -18.41 23.91
N ARG A 597 -2.95 -18.24 22.71
CA ARG A 597 -3.17 -16.92 22.08
C ARG A 597 -4.63 -16.49 22.03
N VAL A 598 -5.52 -17.40 21.63
CA VAL A 598 -6.92 -17.06 21.31
C VAL A 598 -7.82 -17.19 22.53
N GLU A 599 -7.73 -18.29 23.27
CA GLU A 599 -8.58 -18.54 24.44
C GLU A 599 -7.94 -18.19 25.78
N LEU A 600 -6.63 -17.95 25.80
CA LEU A 600 -5.84 -17.66 27.00
C LEU A 600 -6.10 -18.67 28.14
N ASN A 601 -6.13 -19.96 27.81
CA ASN A 601 -6.49 -21.06 28.72
C ASN A 601 -5.25 -21.86 29.16
N LEU A 602 -4.80 -21.66 30.40
CA LEU A 602 -3.58 -22.28 30.93
C LEU A 602 -3.74 -23.78 31.23
N ASP A 603 -4.91 -24.20 31.72
CA ASP A 603 -5.15 -25.59 32.09
C ASP A 603 -5.10 -26.52 30.87
N LYS A 604 -5.71 -26.09 29.75
CA LYS A 604 -5.63 -26.81 28.48
C LYS A 604 -4.20 -26.86 27.94
N VAL A 605 -3.45 -25.77 28.03
CA VAL A 605 -2.03 -25.74 27.59
C VAL A 605 -1.19 -26.73 28.40
N LEU A 606 -1.32 -26.74 29.73
CA LEU A 606 -0.60 -27.67 30.61
C LEU A 606 -0.99 -29.14 30.34
N PHE A 607 -2.27 -29.40 30.11
CA PHE A 607 -2.76 -30.72 29.70
C PHE A 607 -2.06 -31.19 28.42
N TYR A 608 -1.99 -30.34 27.38
CA TYR A 608 -1.36 -30.70 26.12
C TYR A 608 0.15 -30.86 26.19
N ILE A 609 0.83 -30.08 27.03
CA ILE A 609 2.26 -30.25 27.29
C ILE A 609 2.51 -31.61 27.96
N ASN A 610 1.74 -31.98 28.98
CA ASN A 610 1.86 -33.27 29.64
C ASN A 610 1.57 -34.43 28.67
N LEU A 611 0.51 -34.30 27.86
CA LEU A 611 0.17 -35.30 26.86
C LEU A 611 1.26 -35.45 25.80
N SER A 612 1.91 -34.35 25.37
CA SER A 612 3.02 -34.42 24.42
C SER A 612 4.21 -35.21 24.98
N ASN A 613 4.51 -35.07 26.28
CA ASN A 613 5.57 -35.81 26.97
C ASN A 613 5.24 -37.29 27.17
N GLU A 614 3.96 -37.64 27.33
CA GLU A 614 3.50 -39.04 27.36
C GLU A 614 3.65 -39.72 25.99
N VAL A 615 3.34 -38.99 24.91
CA VAL A 615 3.42 -39.51 23.53
C VAL A 615 4.88 -39.66 23.08
N ASP A 616 5.72 -38.65 23.33
CA ASP A 616 7.15 -38.72 23.06
C ASP A 616 7.94 -37.86 24.06
N ARG A 617 8.71 -38.51 24.95
CA ARG A 617 9.56 -37.83 25.94
C ARG A 617 10.68 -36.98 25.32
N LYS A 618 10.99 -37.15 24.03
CA LYS A 618 11.98 -36.33 23.30
C LYS A 618 11.35 -35.15 22.57
N PHE A 619 10.02 -35.04 22.53
CA PHE A 619 9.34 -33.94 21.88
C PHE A 619 9.68 -32.62 22.56
N LYS A 620 10.10 -31.64 21.76
CA LYS A 620 10.31 -30.26 22.21
C LYS A 620 9.40 -29.36 21.40
N LEU A 621 8.67 -28.51 22.10
CA LEU A 621 7.79 -27.53 21.47
C LEU A 621 8.62 -26.50 20.69
N ASP A 622 8.13 -26.08 19.52
CA ASP A 622 8.79 -25.06 18.72
C ASP A 622 8.95 -23.77 19.52
N PRO A 623 10.14 -23.13 19.54
CA PRO A 623 10.37 -22.01 20.44
C PRO A 623 9.49 -20.77 20.22
N HIS A 624 8.96 -20.56 19.01
CA HIS A 624 7.96 -19.51 18.77
C HIS A 624 6.61 -19.77 19.46
N LYS A 625 6.23 -21.04 19.69
CA LYS A 625 5.04 -21.42 20.47
C LYS A 625 5.33 -21.34 21.96
N CYS A 626 6.56 -21.63 22.38
CA CYS A 626 6.99 -21.40 23.76
C CYS A 626 6.90 -19.92 24.13
N VAL A 627 7.24 -19.00 23.22
CA VAL A 627 7.02 -17.54 23.41
C VAL A 627 5.53 -17.22 23.62
N SER A 628 4.61 -17.86 22.88
CA SER A 628 3.16 -17.71 23.11
C SER A 628 2.75 -18.21 24.50
N VAL A 629 3.32 -19.31 24.98
CA VAL A 629 3.07 -19.84 26.34
C VAL A 629 3.64 -18.92 27.42
N ILE A 630 4.84 -18.36 27.22
CA ILE A 630 5.44 -17.35 28.11
C ILE A 630 4.52 -16.13 28.23
N ARG A 631 3.99 -15.65 27.10
CA ARG A 631 3.02 -14.55 27.07
C ARG A 631 1.76 -14.89 27.88
N LEU A 632 1.20 -16.09 27.72
CA LEU A 632 0.06 -16.56 28.52
C LEU A 632 0.38 -16.61 30.03
N LEU A 633 1.55 -17.11 30.41
CA LEU A 633 1.96 -17.19 31.81
C LEU A 633 2.03 -15.81 32.47
N ILE A 634 2.45 -14.79 31.72
CA ILE A 634 2.43 -13.39 32.18
C ILE A 634 0.99 -12.91 32.37
N HIS A 635 0.07 -13.18 31.44
CA HIS A 635 -1.36 -12.88 31.59
C HIS A 635 -2.02 -13.55 32.80
N LYS A 636 -1.50 -14.70 33.24
CA LYS A 636 -1.97 -15.44 34.42
C LYS A 636 -1.14 -15.17 35.69
N ASN A 637 -0.36 -14.10 35.72
CA ASN A 637 0.49 -13.69 36.87
C ASN A 637 1.45 -14.79 37.36
N SER A 638 1.90 -15.69 36.48
CA SER A 638 2.80 -16.80 36.79
C SER A 638 4.23 -16.54 36.25
N PHE A 639 4.86 -15.47 36.71
CA PHE A 639 6.15 -14.98 36.18
C PHE A 639 7.31 -15.96 36.36
N ASP A 640 7.43 -16.62 37.51
CA ASP A 640 8.56 -17.52 37.79
C ASP A 640 8.62 -18.70 36.82
N LYS A 641 7.45 -19.28 36.51
CA LYS A 641 7.31 -20.35 35.50
C LYS A 641 7.67 -19.86 34.10
N ALA A 642 7.38 -18.59 33.80
CA ALA A 642 7.72 -18.01 32.51
C ALA A 642 9.25 -17.87 32.34
N ILE A 643 9.96 -17.48 33.39
CA ILE A 643 11.42 -17.38 33.40
C ILE A 643 12.08 -18.77 33.36
N GLU A 644 11.56 -19.74 34.12
CA GLU A 644 12.02 -21.13 34.07
C GLU A 644 11.89 -21.71 32.65
N LEU A 645 10.76 -21.44 31.99
CA LEU A 645 10.54 -21.84 30.60
C LEU A 645 11.56 -21.16 29.67
N ILE A 646 11.84 -19.87 29.81
CA ILE A 646 12.87 -19.17 29.01
C ILE A 646 14.26 -19.79 29.18
N ASP A 647 14.63 -20.14 30.42
CA ASP A 647 15.92 -20.76 30.73
C ASP A 647 16.04 -22.17 30.14
N SER A 648 14.92 -22.88 30.01
CA SER A 648 14.88 -24.20 29.37
C SER A 648 15.08 -24.17 27.85
N LEU A 649 14.86 -23.01 27.18
CA LEU A 649 14.78 -22.93 25.72
C LEU A 649 16.14 -22.80 24.99
N GLY A 650 17.26 -22.73 25.70
CA GLY A 650 18.59 -22.64 25.05
C GLY A 650 18.83 -21.33 24.28
N GLN A 651 20.01 -21.21 23.66
CA GLN A 651 20.45 -20.02 22.90
C GLN A 651 20.26 -20.23 21.39
N TYR A 652 19.96 -19.14 20.68
CA TYR A 652 19.86 -19.11 19.22
C TYR A 652 21.05 -18.38 18.58
N ASP A 653 21.55 -18.88 17.44
CA ASP A 653 22.61 -18.22 16.67
C ASP A 653 22.05 -17.12 15.75
N VAL A 654 20.86 -17.33 15.19
CA VAL A 654 20.14 -16.39 14.32
C VAL A 654 18.64 -16.48 14.60
N VAL A 655 17.99 -15.35 14.89
CA VAL A 655 16.55 -15.28 15.18
C VAL A 655 15.74 -15.32 13.88
N PRO A 656 14.83 -16.28 13.67
CA PRO A 656 13.98 -16.32 12.48
C PRO A 656 12.98 -15.15 12.43
N ASN A 657 12.70 -14.61 11.24
CA ASN A 657 11.77 -13.48 11.02
C ASN A 657 10.38 -13.65 11.69
N TYR A 658 9.83 -14.87 11.67
CA TYR A 658 8.54 -15.17 12.31
C TYR A 658 8.56 -15.06 13.85
N MET A 659 9.73 -15.12 14.47
CA MET A 659 9.92 -15.03 15.93
C MET A 659 9.88 -13.58 16.42
N TYR A 660 10.36 -12.61 15.63
CA TYR A 660 10.33 -11.18 15.99
C TYR A 660 8.91 -10.68 16.26
N ARG A 661 7.92 -11.12 15.46
CA ARG A 661 6.51 -10.75 15.66
C ARG A 661 5.98 -11.26 17.01
N ARG A 662 6.31 -12.50 17.38
CA ARG A 662 5.90 -13.12 18.65
C ARG A 662 6.52 -12.43 19.86
N ILE A 663 7.79 -12.09 19.76
CA ILE A 663 8.50 -11.43 20.85
C ILE A 663 8.03 -9.98 21.01
N ARG A 664 7.72 -9.27 19.93
CA ARG A 664 7.10 -7.94 20.03
C ARG A 664 5.79 -7.99 20.82
N ASP A 665 4.91 -8.91 20.47
CA ASP A 665 3.60 -9.03 21.14
C ASP A 665 3.78 -9.43 22.63
N LEU A 666 4.76 -10.27 22.96
CA LEU A 666 5.17 -10.57 24.34
C LEU A 666 5.68 -9.32 25.09
N LEU A 667 6.56 -8.54 24.48
CA LEU A 667 7.17 -7.36 25.10
C LEU A 667 6.14 -6.27 25.40
N LEU A 668 5.15 -6.09 24.52
CA LEU A 668 4.06 -5.13 24.73
C LEU A 668 3.19 -5.52 25.93
N ASP A 669 2.75 -6.78 25.99
CA ASP A 669 1.93 -7.26 27.12
C ASP A 669 2.72 -7.26 28.43
N ALA A 670 4.00 -7.68 28.38
CA ALA A 670 4.88 -7.65 29.53
C ALA A 670 5.12 -6.22 30.05
N TYR A 671 5.22 -5.23 29.16
CA TYR A 671 5.38 -3.83 29.54
C TYR A 671 4.17 -3.32 30.33
N ILE A 672 2.97 -3.75 29.97
CA ILE A 672 1.71 -3.35 30.62
C ILE A 672 1.53 -4.10 31.95
N LEU A 673 1.75 -5.41 31.96
CA LEU A 673 1.34 -6.30 33.06
C LEU A 673 2.40 -6.50 34.16
N LEU A 674 3.69 -6.42 33.85
CA LEU A 674 4.77 -6.67 34.81
C LEU A 674 5.21 -5.39 35.52
N ASN A 675 5.81 -5.52 36.70
CA ASN A 675 6.55 -4.44 37.36
C ASN A 675 7.96 -4.28 36.75
N PHE A 676 8.64 -3.17 37.04
CA PHE A 676 9.97 -2.87 36.48
C PHE A 676 11.00 -4.00 36.68
N GLU A 677 11.11 -4.57 37.87
CA GLU A 677 12.11 -5.62 38.15
C GLU A 677 11.84 -6.90 37.34
N GLN A 678 10.57 -7.32 37.28
CA GLN A 678 10.15 -8.46 36.48
C GLN A 678 10.36 -8.21 34.98
N PHE A 679 9.98 -7.02 34.50
CA PHE A 679 10.15 -6.62 33.10
C PHE A 679 11.63 -6.57 32.71
N GLN A 680 12.48 -5.96 33.54
CA GLN A 680 13.92 -5.89 33.31
C GLN A 680 14.56 -7.28 33.29
N ASN A 681 14.18 -8.16 34.22
CA ASN A 681 14.67 -9.54 34.25
C ASN A 681 14.26 -10.31 32.98
N LEU A 682 13.00 -10.19 32.56
CA LEU A 682 12.49 -10.81 31.34
C LEU A 682 13.29 -10.38 30.10
N VAL A 683 13.45 -9.06 29.90
CA VAL A 683 14.19 -8.54 28.74
C VAL A 683 15.66 -8.97 28.78
N ASN A 684 16.31 -8.91 29.95
CA ASN A 684 17.71 -9.35 30.09
C ASN A 684 17.89 -10.83 29.76
N LYS A 685 16.94 -11.69 30.14
CA LYS A 685 16.94 -13.12 29.80
C LYS A 685 16.77 -13.34 28.30
N LEU A 686 15.86 -12.61 27.66
CA LEU A 686 15.66 -12.66 26.20
C LEU A 686 16.91 -12.21 25.44
N LEU A 687 17.59 -11.14 25.89
CA LEU A 687 18.84 -10.67 25.32
C LEU A 687 19.99 -11.68 25.52
N LYS A 688 20.13 -12.25 26.72
CA LYS A 688 21.19 -13.23 27.03
C LYS A 688 21.05 -14.53 26.23
N ASN A 689 19.82 -14.91 25.89
CA ASN A 689 19.54 -16.12 25.14
C ASN A 689 19.44 -15.89 23.61
N ASN A 690 19.79 -14.68 23.13
CA ASN A 690 19.73 -14.29 21.71
C ASN A 690 18.32 -14.43 21.08
N TYR A 691 17.26 -14.19 21.84
CA TYR A 691 15.90 -14.09 21.27
C TYR A 691 15.65 -12.71 20.64
N VAL A 692 16.33 -11.69 21.14
CA VAL A 692 16.18 -10.30 20.71
C VAL A 692 17.56 -9.65 20.69
N ASP A 693 17.82 -8.82 19.68
CA ASP A 693 19.04 -8.05 19.61
C ASP A 693 18.98 -6.82 20.55
N PRO A 694 20.09 -6.43 21.19
CA PRO A 694 20.17 -5.27 22.07
C PRO A 694 20.11 -3.94 21.28
N SER A 695 18.96 -3.68 20.67
CA SER A 695 18.65 -2.47 19.91
C SER A 695 18.25 -1.31 20.83
N SER A 696 18.40 -0.08 20.34
CA SER A 696 17.96 1.12 21.05
C SER A 696 16.46 1.08 21.37
N THR A 697 15.64 0.52 20.48
CA THR A 697 14.19 0.34 20.66
C THR A 697 13.87 -0.56 21.86
N VAL A 698 14.46 -1.75 21.93
CA VAL A 698 14.19 -2.73 23.00
C VAL A 698 14.73 -2.23 24.34
N LEU A 699 15.96 -1.71 24.35
CA LEU A 699 16.58 -1.16 25.57
C LEU A 699 15.84 0.09 26.07
N SER A 700 15.22 0.87 25.18
CA SER A 700 14.42 2.03 25.58
C SER A 700 13.15 1.64 26.35
N LEU A 701 12.59 0.43 26.13
CA LEU A 701 11.42 -0.04 26.87
C LEU A 701 11.74 -0.26 28.36
N ILE A 702 12.91 -0.81 28.68
CA ILE A 702 13.36 -0.98 30.08
C ILE A 702 13.44 0.38 30.77
N VAL A 703 14.01 1.37 30.08
CA VAL A 703 14.17 2.72 30.59
C VAL A 703 12.83 3.43 30.79
N ARG A 704 11.90 3.29 29.84
CA ARG A 704 10.54 3.84 29.96
C ARG A 704 9.76 3.21 31.10
N LYS A 705 9.88 1.88 31.28
CA LYS A 705 9.25 1.17 32.41
C LYS A 705 9.86 1.59 33.75
N SER A 706 11.19 1.75 33.81
CA SER A 706 11.88 2.28 34.99
C SER A 706 11.40 3.68 35.35
N TYR A 707 11.16 4.53 34.35
CA TYR A 707 10.64 5.87 34.55
C TYR A 707 9.20 5.84 35.07
N GLN A 708 8.36 4.98 34.48
CA GLN A 708 6.95 4.84 34.85
C GLN A 708 6.77 4.34 36.29
N ASP A 709 7.56 3.36 36.71
CA ASP A 709 7.39 2.70 38.00
C ASP A 709 8.22 3.36 39.12
N ASN A 710 9.44 3.83 38.82
CA ASN A 710 10.41 4.29 39.84
C ASN A 710 10.88 5.74 39.65
N GLY A 711 10.38 6.45 38.65
CA GLY A 711 10.68 7.86 38.42
C GLY A 711 12.01 8.15 37.70
N PRO A 712 12.33 9.44 37.49
CA PRO A 712 13.37 9.90 36.56
C PRO A 712 14.81 9.58 37.01
N LEU A 713 15.08 9.68 38.32
CA LEU A 713 16.43 9.45 38.87
C LEU A 713 16.83 7.97 38.77
N GLN A 714 15.90 7.07 39.06
CA GLN A 714 16.13 5.63 38.92
C GLN A 714 16.25 5.24 37.44
N ALA A 715 15.42 5.81 36.56
CA ALA A 715 15.53 5.60 35.11
C ALA A 715 16.91 6.01 34.56
N PHE A 716 17.51 7.06 35.13
CA PHE A 716 18.86 7.48 34.77
C PHE A 716 19.94 6.47 35.20
N GLU A 717 19.88 5.94 36.43
CA GLU A 717 20.81 4.89 36.86
C GLU A 717 20.63 3.61 36.03
N THR A 718 19.40 3.28 35.63
CA THR A 718 19.10 2.20 34.69
C THR A 718 19.77 2.42 33.33
N ILE A 719 19.74 3.64 32.77
CA ILE A 719 20.45 3.97 31.53
C ILE A 719 21.96 3.78 31.68
N LYS A 720 22.54 4.24 32.81
CA LYS A 720 23.96 4.07 33.09
C LYS A 720 24.36 2.59 33.11
N ASN A 721 23.57 1.76 33.77
CA ASN A 721 23.81 0.31 33.82
C ASN A 721 23.72 -0.32 32.42
N ILE A 722 22.72 0.05 31.63
CA ILE A 722 22.57 -0.47 30.25
C ILE A 722 23.72 0.01 29.34
N LEU A 723 24.17 1.25 29.49
CA LEU A 723 25.32 1.79 28.74
C LEU A 723 26.60 1.03 29.05
N VAL A 724 26.85 0.72 30.32
CA VAL A 724 28.00 -0.09 30.75
C VAL A 724 27.91 -1.51 30.21
N GLN A 725 26.71 -2.10 30.20
CA GLN A 725 26.51 -3.49 29.82
C GLN A 725 26.51 -3.73 28.30
N TRP A 726 25.94 -2.81 27.51
CA TRP A 726 25.67 -3.03 26.08
C TRP A 726 26.29 -1.99 25.14
N ASN A 727 26.96 -0.95 25.67
CA ASN A 727 27.63 0.12 24.90
C ASN A 727 26.74 0.80 23.82
N ASN A 728 25.42 0.85 24.04
CA ASN A 728 24.45 1.35 23.06
C ASN A 728 23.74 2.65 23.52
N LEU A 729 23.36 3.54 22.59
CA LEU A 729 22.70 4.82 22.87
C LEU A 729 21.21 4.60 23.19
N VAL A 730 20.85 4.64 24.47
CA VAL A 730 19.46 4.42 24.90
C VAL A 730 18.73 5.75 25.09
N GLY A 731 17.51 5.84 24.55
CA GLY A 731 16.68 7.05 24.41
C GLY A 731 16.47 7.84 25.71
N MET A 732 17.29 8.88 25.90
CA MET A 732 17.17 9.88 26.97
C MET A 732 16.09 10.92 26.69
N PHE A 733 15.72 11.07 25.41
CA PHE A 733 14.74 12.03 24.92
C PHE A 733 13.35 11.91 25.58
N PRO A 734 12.73 10.72 25.76
CA PRO A 734 11.43 10.59 26.43
C PRO A 734 11.45 11.03 27.90
N ILE A 735 12.57 10.83 28.60
CA ILE A 735 12.74 11.24 30.00
C ILE A 735 12.81 12.76 30.09
N ILE A 736 13.67 13.38 29.27
CA ILE A 736 13.83 14.84 29.24
C ILE A 736 12.52 15.51 28.83
N ARG A 737 11.85 14.97 27.81
CA ARG A 737 10.55 15.46 27.35
C ARG A 737 9.50 15.40 28.45
N LYS A 738 9.40 14.30 29.20
CA LYS A 738 8.41 14.18 30.27
C LYS A 738 8.74 15.08 31.47
N LEU A 739 10.01 15.22 31.84
CA LEU A 739 10.45 16.16 32.87
C LEU A 739 10.17 17.63 32.49
N LEU A 740 10.32 17.97 31.22
CA LEU A 740 9.96 19.29 30.68
C LEU A 740 8.45 19.54 30.65
N ARG A 741 7.65 18.48 30.45
CA ARG A 741 6.19 18.53 30.48
C ARG A 741 5.65 18.68 31.90
N ASP A 742 6.23 17.95 32.84
CA ASP A 742 5.83 17.92 34.25
C ASP A 742 6.45 19.10 35.04
N ASP A 743 7.16 20.03 34.37
CA ASP A 743 7.87 21.20 34.92
C ASP A 743 8.82 20.90 36.11
N CYS A 744 9.36 19.68 36.16
CA CYS A 744 10.31 19.22 37.17
C CYS A 744 11.73 19.76 36.93
N THR A 745 11.93 21.05 37.19
CA THR A 745 13.16 21.80 36.84
C THR A 745 14.42 21.32 37.58
N GLU A 746 14.32 20.94 38.85
CA GLU A 746 15.47 20.45 39.64
C GLU A 746 15.90 19.05 39.21
N GLU A 747 14.96 18.15 38.97
CA GLU A 747 15.21 16.79 38.46
C GLU A 747 15.77 16.85 37.04
N LEU A 748 15.22 17.71 36.18
CA LEU A 748 15.74 17.95 34.83
C LEU A 748 17.19 18.42 34.87
N LYS A 749 17.52 19.38 35.74
CA LYS A 749 18.89 19.87 35.92
C LYS A 749 19.83 18.77 36.39
N GLN A 750 19.41 17.95 37.37
CA GLN A 750 20.19 16.81 37.84
C GLN A 750 20.43 15.78 36.73
N VAL A 751 19.39 15.46 35.96
CA VAL A 751 19.46 14.54 34.81
C VAL A 751 20.44 15.08 33.77
N LEU A 752 20.32 16.35 33.36
CA LEU A 752 21.22 16.97 32.38
C LEU A 752 22.67 17.04 32.84
N ILE A 753 22.92 17.33 34.12
CA ILE A 753 24.27 17.30 34.70
C ILE A 753 24.85 15.90 34.62
N LYS A 754 24.05 14.87 34.95
CA LYS A 754 24.53 13.48 34.87
C LYS A 754 24.73 13.04 33.42
N ILE A 755 23.87 13.42 32.46
CA ILE A 755 24.07 13.18 31.01
C ILE A 755 25.40 13.80 30.56
N GLY A 756 25.66 15.04 30.97
CA GLY A 756 26.87 15.77 30.66
C GLY A 756 28.14 15.10 31.18
N LYS A 757 28.06 14.39 32.32
CA LYS A 757 29.17 13.62 32.91
C LYS A 757 29.41 12.28 32.19
N ILE A 758 28.36 11.61 31.70
CA ILE A 758 28.49 10.31 31.03
C ILE A 758 28.97 10.45 29.59
N ARG A 759 28.46 11.45 28.86
CA ARG A 759 28.78 11.66 27.44
C ARG A 759 29.56 12.96 27.23
N SER A 760 28.84 14.07 27.10
CA SER A 760 29.41 15.40 26.95
C SER A 760 28.38 16.44 27.32
N ARG A 761 28.83 17.64 27.71
CA ARG A 761 27.94 18.77 27.96
C ARG A 761 27.13 19.13 26.70
N THR A 762 27.75 19.03 25.52
CA THR A 762 27.10 19.27 24.22
C THR A 762 25.91 18.33 24.01
N TYR A 763 26.09 17.03 24.28
CA TYR A 763 25.02 16.04 24.16
C TYR A 763 23.86 16.29 25.14
N ALA A 764 24.14 16.80 26.34
CA ALA A 764 23.09 17.18 27.29
C ALA A 764 22.28 18.39 26.79
N TYR A 765 22.96 19.42 26.26
CA TYR A 765 22.29 20.58 25.66
C TYR A 765 21.48 20.21 24.41
N GLU A 766 21.99 19.28 23.59
CA GLU A 766 21.27 18.75 22.43
C GLU A 766 19.94 18.10 22.83
N GLN A 767 19.96 17.18 23.79
CA GLN A 767 18.74 16.49 24.24
C GLN A 767 17.73 17.45 24.90
N LEU A 768 18.22 18.47 25.61
CA LEU A 768 17.39 19.55 26.17
C LEU A 768 16.74 20.39 25.07
N ALA A 769 17.50 20.79 24.05
CA ALA A 769 16.99 21.58 22.93
C ALA A 769 15.84 20.85 22.20
N PHE A 770 16.00 19.56 21.90
CA PHE A 770 14.94 18.77 21.27
C PHE A 770 13.73 18.59 22.19
N GLY A 771 13.94 18.34 23.49
CA GLY A 771 12.85 18.24 24.45
C GLY A 771 12.02 19.53 24.52
N LEU A 772 12.71 20.69 24.53
CA LEU A 772 12.07 22.01 24.54
C LEU A 772 11.33 22.30 23.24
N ILE A 773 11.88 21.92 22.09
CA ILE A 773 11.18 22.01 20.79
C ILE A 773 9.89 21.18 20.83
N HIS A 774 9.96 19.95 21.35
CA HIS A 774 8.82 19.05 21.40
C HIS A 774 7.74 19.51 22.39
N GLU A 775 8.11 20.06 23.54
CA GLU A 775 7.18 20.62 24.53
C GLU A 775 6.91 22.13 24.28
N ARG A 776 7.13 22.62 23.06
CA ARG A 776 6.65 23.94 22.58
C ARG A 776 7.35 25.17 23.14
N ARG A 777 8.47 24.97 23.82
CA ARG A 777 9.27 26.01 24.50
C ARG A 777 10.39 26.52 23.59
N LEU A 778 10.01 27.02 22.41
CA LEU A 778 10.95 27.41 21.32
C LEU A 778 11.93 28.52 21.72
N SER A 779 11.50 29.49 22.53
CA SER A 779 12.35 30.59 22.99
C SER A 779 13.49 30.11 23.90
N GLU A 780 13.23 29.06 24.70
CA GLU A 780 14.24 28.41 25.54
C GLU A 780 15.12 27.48 24.69
N ALA A 781 14.52 26.74 23.75
CA ALA A 781 15.27 25.89 22.84
C ALA A 781 16.31 26.68 22.03
N VAL A 782 15.95 27.87 21.51
CA VAL A 782 16.87 28.74 20.76
C VAL A 782 18.06 29.17 21.62
N LYS A 783 17.85 29.47 22.90
CA LYS A 783 18.94 29.81 23.83
C LYS A 783 19.87 28.62 24.07
N VAL A 784 19.32 27.41 24.16
CA VAL A 784 20.12 26.18 24.32
C VAL A 784 20.91 25.87 23.04
N CYS A 785 20.31 26.07 21.87
CA CYS A 785 20.96 25.82 20.57
C CYS A 785 22.16 26.73 20.29
N GLN A 786 22.24 27.92 20.89
CA GLN A 786 23.41 28.81 20.80
C GLN A 786 24.68 28.19 21.39
N HIS A 787 24.55 27.14 22.22
CA HIS A 787 25.66 26.45 22.86
C HIS A 787 26.06 25.12 22.16
N ILE A 788 25.47 24.78 21.01
CA ILE A 788 25.72 23.53 20.28
C ILE A 788 26.46 23.84 18.96
N SER A 789 27.48 23.04 18.60
CA SER A 789 28.20 23.21 17.33
C SER A 789 27.38 22.73 16.13
N ARG A 790 27.47 23.51 15.04
CA ARG A 790 26.68 23.35 13.82
C ARG A 790 26.72 21.96 13.16
N ALA A 791 27.92 21.39 13.02
CA ALA A 791 28.09 20.06 12.39
C ALA A 791 27.43 18.94 13.21
N THR A 792 27.43 19.09 14.54
CA THR A 792 26.90 18.09 15.48
C THR A 792 25.36 18.12 15.52
N PHE A 793 24.77 19.31 15.40
CA PHE A 793 23.32 19.50 15.28
C PHE A 793 22.76 18.94 13.95
N GLU A 794 23.47 19.15 12.83
CA GLU A 794 23.10 18.61 11.51
C GLU A 794 23.16 17.06 11.47
N GLU A 795 24.23 16.45 11.97
CA GLU A 795 24.39 14.98 12.03
C GLU A 795 23.31 14.31 12.90
N HIS A 796 22.95 14.92 14.03
CA HIS A 796 21.92 14.38 14.92
C HIS A 796 20.48 14.67 14.47
N CYS A 797 20.19 15.79 13.80
CA CYS A 797 18.89 15.98 13.14
C CYS A 797 18.64 14.89 12.10
N GLN A 798 19.65 14.55 11.30
CA GLN A 798 19.57 13.44 10.35
C GLN A 798 19.40 12.09 11.06
N ARG A 799 20.06 11.88 12.20
CA ARG A 799 19.91 10.67 13.02
C ARG A 799 18.55 10.57 13.71
N TYR A 800 17.99 11.67 14.19
CA TYR A 800 16.66 11.77 14.80
C TYR A 800 15.55 11.55 13.76
N VAL A 801 15.73 12.06 12.54
CA VAL A 801 14.91 11.73 11.37
C VAL A 801 15.08 10.25 10.99
N ARG A 802 16.22 9.61 11.23
CA ARG A 802 16.32 8.14 11.06
C ARG A 802 15.63 7.38 12.20
N GLU A 803 15.76 7.81 13.45
CA GLU A 803 15.17 7.13 14.62
C GLU A 803 13.64 7.28 14.73
N LEU A 804 13.08 8.41 14.30
CA LEU A 804 11.63 8.58 14.09
C LEU A 804 11.08 7.64 13.00
N PHE A 805 11.94 7.19 12.09
CA PHE A 805 11.60 6.36 10.93
C PHE A 805 12.13 4.92 11.03
N PHE A 806 12.81 4.55 12.12
CA PHE A 806 13.35 3.22 12.37
C PHE A 806 12.26 2.26 12.88
N ILE A 807 11.14 2.21 12.15
CA ILE A 807 10.29 1.01 11.99
C ILE A 807 10.02 0.75 10.48
N SER A 808 10.82 1.29 9.54
CA SER A 808 10.58 1.01 8.11
C SER A 808 11.80 0.70 7.24
N THR A 809 13.04 0.73 7.74
CA THR A 809 14.23 0.61 6.88
C THR A 809 14.93 -0.75 6.88
N ASP A 810 14.29 -1.82 7.36
CA ASP A 810 14.74 -3.21 7.12
C ASP A 810 13.84 -3.98 6.13
N ILE A 811 13.03 -3.28 5.32
CA ILE A 811 12.27 -3.87 4.21
C ILE A 811 12.78 -3.35 2.86
N GLN A 812 14.09 -3.39 2.64
CA GLN A 812 14.64 -3.20 1.28
C GLN A 812 15.53 -4.32 0.78
N ASN A 813 15.55 -5.48 1.42
CA ASN A 813 16.04 -6.71 0.80
C ASN A 813 15.33 -7.92 1.43
N ASN A 814 14.08 -8.15 1.04
CA ASN A 814 13.44 -9.47 0.92
C ASN A 814 12.04 -9.25 0.36
N ASP A 815 11.82 -9.80 -0.84
CA ASP A 815 10.51 -9.94 -1.46
C ASP A 815 9.65 -10.86 -0.57
N ASP A 816 8.68 -10.28 0.11
CA ASP A 816 7.45 -10.93 0.58
C ASP A 816 6.42 -9.82 0.85
N GLU A 817 5.46 -9.68 -0.07
CA GLU A 817 4.26 -8.86 0.12
C GLU A 817 3.42 -9.42 1.26
N SER A 818 3.32 -8.68 2.38
CA SER A 818 2.13 -8.63 3.26
C SER A 818 2.41 -7.86 4.56
N ILE A 819 2.56 -6.53 4.51
CA ILE A 819 2.29 -5.69 5.69
C ILE A 819 1.62 -4.38 5.24
N SER A 820 0.30 -4.31 5.37
CA SER A 820 -0.40 -3.05 5.67
C SER A 820 -1.44 -3.31 6.76
N SER A 821 -1.69 -2.29 7.57
CA SER A 821 -2.60 -2.20 8.74
C SER A 821 -2.15 -2.92 10.01
N ASN A 822 -1.44 -2.18 10.86
CA ASN A 822 -1.33 -2.45 12.29
C ASN A 822 -1.28 -1.09 13.04
N ASN A 823 -2.32 -0.26 12.87
CA ASN A 823 -2.46 1.08 13.45
C ASN A 823 -3.67 1.19 14.39
N LEU A 824 -3.92 0.17 15.19
CA LEU A 824 -4.80 0.26 16.36
C LEU A 824 -4.01 -0.35 17.53
N ILE A 825 -3.79 0.44 18.59
CA ILE A 825 -2.91 0.25 19.78
C ILE A 825 -1.61 1.08 19.79
N THR A 826 -1.33 1.91 18.78
CA THR A 826 -0.29 2.97 18.91
C THR A 826 -0.81 4.29 19.48
N ASN A 827 -2.12 4.43 19.68
CA ASN A 827 -2.72 5.69 20.14
C ASN A 827 -2.51 5.93 21.65
N ASP A 828 -2.42 4.89 22.48
CA ASP A 828 -2.32 5.07 23.94
C ASP A 828 -0.89 5.39 24.47
N ILE A 829 0.14 5.33 23.62
CA ILE A 829 1.53 5.71 24.00
C ILE A 829 1.85 7.14 23.55
N TYR A 830 1.03 7.76 22.70
CA TYR A 830 1.26 9.10 22.15
C TYR A 830 0.13 10.11 22.35
N GLU A 831 -0.93 9.77 23.08
CA GLU A 831 -1.86 10.78 23.58
C GLU A 831 -1.21 11.66 24.64
N SER A 832 -0.75 12.83 24.21
CA SER A 832 -0.98 14.04 25.00
C SER A 832 -1.68 15.05 24.11
N ASN A 833 -2.99 15.12 24.30
CA ASN A 833 -3.82 16.28 23.99
C ASN A 833 -3.20 17.52 24.64
N HIS A 834 -2.34 18.23 23.90
CA HIS A 834 -2.12 19.65 24.14
C HIS A 834 -2.03 20.34 22.80
N VAL A 835 -2.76 21.44 22.68
CA VAL A 835 -2.96 22.31 21.51
C VAL A 835 -1.89 23.39 21.50
N PHE A 836 -1.18 23.61 20.37
CA PHE A 836 -0.19 24.68 20.25
C PHE A 836 -1.03 25.96 20.13
N ASP A 837 -1.11 26.77 21.18
CA ASP A 837 -1.58 28.15 21.06
C ASP A 837 -0.40 28.97 20.50
N THR A 838 -0.41 29.21 19.18
CA THR A 838 0.70 29.87 18.46
C THR A 838 0.50 31.37 18.33
N ASN A 839 -0.20 32.02 19.26
CA ASN A 839 -0.45 33.46 19.12
C ASN A 839 0.75 34.37 19.42
N THR A 840 1.95 33.86 19.77
CA THR A 840 3.04 34.76 20.23
C THR A 840 4.47 34.55 19.72
N ILE A 841 4.80 33.63 18.81
CA ILE A 841 6.18 33.56 18.28
C ILE A 841 6.17 33.33 16.76
N SER A 842 6.52 34.38 16.00
CA SER A 842 6.59 34.32 14.55
C SER A 842 7.83 33.53 14.09
N LEU A 843 7.59 32.44 13.36
CA LEU A 843 8.58 31.62 12.64
C LEU A 843 9.43 32.43 11.63
N VAL A 844 9.03 33.67 11.35
CA VAL A 844 9.73 34.66 10.51
C VAL A 844 11.16 34.91 10.99
N ASN A 845 11.38 34.99 12.31
CA ASN A 845 12.71 35.25 12.88
C ASN A 845 13.70 34.08 12.69
N PHE A 846 13.21 32.85 12.52
CA PHE A 846 14.06 31.68 12.29
C PHE A 846 14.49 31.57 10.82
N ILE A 847 13.62 31.97 9.90
CA ILE A 847 13.91 32.06 8.47
C ILE A 847 14.87 33.22 8.20
N ASP A 848 14.69 34.37 8.85
CA ASP A 848 15.61 35.53 8.72
C ASP A 848 17.03 35.21 9.24
N TYR A 849 17.16 34.32 10.24
CA TYR A 849 18.47 33.83 10.72
C TYR A 849 19.18 32.92 9.70
N ILE A 850 18.41 32.11 8.95
CA ILE A 850 18.92 31.24 7.87
C ILE A 850 19.35 32.07 6.66
N GLU A 851 18.66 33.18 6.36
CA GLU A 851 18.99 34.11 5.27
C GLU A 851 20.27 34.93 5.53
N GLN A 852 20.63 35.19 6.79
CA GLN A 852 21.80 36.02 7.13
C GLN A 852 23.16 35.35 6.86
N TYR A 853 23.20 34.03 6.62
CA TYR A 853 24.45 33.29 6.39
C TYR A 853 24.34 32.28 5.22
N PRO A 854 24.31 32.75 3.96
CA PRO A 854 24.06 31.92 2.77
C PRO A 854 25.25 31.05 2.32
N SER A 855 26.48 31.34 2.77
CA SER A 855 27.66 30.48 2.52
C SER A 855 27.62 29.18 3.34
N ILE A 856 26.76 29.15 4.36
CA ILE A 856 26.62 28.08 5.33
C ILE A 856 25.59 27.05 4.85
N THR A 857 24.59 27.39 4.05
CA THR A 857 23.40 26.54 3.77
C THR A 857 23.41 25.76 2.45
N ARG A 858 24.53 25.67 1.73
CA ARG A 858 24.59 25.05 0.38
C ARG A 858 24.35 23.54 0.30
N HIS A 859 24.23 22.82 1.42
CA HIS A 859 24.15 21.34 1.40
C HIS A 859 23.05 20.72 2.29
N LEU A 860 22.08 21.49 2.78
CA LEU A 860 20.81 20.88 3.21
C LEU A 860 19.98 20.58 1.98
N SER A 861 19.51 19.34 1.80
CA SER A 861 18.40 19.08 0.88
C SER A 861 17.17 19.77 1.46
N ILE A 862 16.92 20.95 0.91
CA ILE A 862 15.74 21.80 1.05
C ILE A 862 14.45 20.97 1.20
N ASP A 863 14.35 19.87 0.45
CA ASP A 863 13.23 18.93 0.45
C ASP A 863 13.01 18.23 1.80
N THR A 864 14.06 17.89 2.53
CA THR A 864 13.96 17.18 3.82
C THR A 864 13.49 18.10 4.94
N LEU A 865 13.91 19.38 4.92
CA LEU A 865 13.45 20.40 5.85
C LEU A 865 11.98 20.77 5.57
N PHE A 866 11.61 20.92 4.30
CA PHE A 866 10.24 21.22 3.88
C PHE A 866 9.28 20.08 4.12
N TYR A 867 9.69 18.84 3.89
CA TYR A 867 8.88 17.67 4.19
C TYR A 867 8.63 17.51 5.70
N SER A 868 9.62 17.85 6.53
CA SER A 868 9.49 17.82 7.99
C SER A 868 8.57 18.93 8.52
N LEU A 869 8.64 20.14 7.95
CA LEU A 869 7.73 21.24 8.25
C LEU A 869 6.30 20.94 7.76
N PHE A 870 6.16 20.39 6.56
CA PHE A 870 4.88 19.98 5.99
C PHE A 870 4.17 18.97 6.90
N LYS A 871 4.85 17.88 7.27
CA LYS A 871 4.31 16.85 8.18
C LYS A 871 3.97 17.40 9.56
N ALA A 872 4.70 18.41 10.06
CA ALA A 872 4.40 19.07 11.32
C ALA A 872 3.13 19.95 11.23
N TYR A 873 2.94 20.69 10.14
CA TYR A 873 1.76 21.55 9.89
C TYR A 873 0.51 20.75 9.49
N GLU A 874 0.69 19.64 8.78
CA GLU A 874 -0.34 18.64 8.46
C GLU A 874 -0.91 18.04 9.74
N LYS A 875 -0.04 17.68 10.69
CA LYS A 875 -0.44 17.08 11.97
C LYS A 875 -1.20 18.04 12.91
N ILE A 876 -1.17 19.36 12.64
CA ILE A 876 -1.91 20.38 13.41
C ILE A 876 -3.06 21.03 12.61
N ASN A 877 -3.43 20.47 11.44
CA ASN A 877 -4.49 20.97 10.55
C ASN A 877 -4.37 22.46 10.17
N ARG A 878 -3.13 22.97 10.02
CA ARG A 878 -2.84 24.36 9.59
C ARG A 878 -1.98 24.39 8.33
N LEU A 879 -2.28 23.51 7.38
CA LEU A 879 -1.62 23.49 6.06
C LEU A 879 -1.68 24.85 5.36
N ASP A 880 -2.70 25.67 5.60
CA ASP A 880 -2.82 27.01 5.01
C ASP A 880 -1.70 27.96 5.45
N GLU A 881 -1.21 27.82 6.68
CA GLU A 881 -0.09 28.61 7.19
C GLU A 881 1.25 28.12 6.70
N PHE A 882 1.43 26.80 6.59
CA PHE A 882 2.55 26.22 5.86
C PHE A 882 2.57 26.73 4.42
N THR A 883 1.42 26.75 3.76
CA THR A 883 1.28 27.22 2.37
C THR A 883 1.55 28.72 2.25
N LYS A 884 1.16 29.55 3.23
CA LYS A 884 1.55 30.97 3.31
C LYS A 884 3.05 31.15 3.56
N LEU A 885 3.65 30.34 4.43
CA LEU A 885 5.11 30.33 4.69
C LEU A 885 5.88 29.97 3.42
N MET A 886 5.44 28.94 2.70
CA MET A 886 5.99 28.50 1.41
C MET A 886 5.77 29.53 0.30
N ARG A 887 4.62 30.22 0.27
CA ARG A 887 4.36 31.35 -0.64
C ARG A 887 5.27 32.54 -0.37
N ASN A 888 5.51 32.90 0.89
CA ASN A 888 6.45 33.98 1.22
C ASN A 888 7.90 33.61 0.86
N TYR A 889 8.32 32.38 1.18
CA TYR A 889 9.65 31.85 0.86
C TYR A 889 9.90 31.77 -0.66
N SER A 890 8.92 31.26 -1.43
CA SER A 890 8.98 31.25 -2.90
C SER A 890 8.98 32.65 -3.50
N SER A 891 8.20 33.61 -2.95
CA SER A 891 8.21 34.99 -3.45
C SER A 891 9.54 35.73 -3.24
N LYS A 892 10.28 35.43 -2.15
CA LYS A 892 11.60 36.01 -1.86
C LYS A 892 12.70 35.40 -2.75
N TYR A 893 12.65 34.10 -3.03
CA TYR A 893 13.65 33.42 -3.88
C TYR A 893 13.48 33.76 -5.37
N ILE A 894 12.24 34.02 -5.82
CA ILE A 894 11.94 34.52 -7.18
C ILE A 894 12.52 35.93 -7.44
N ARG A 895 12.95 36.68 -6.41
CA ARG A 895 13.65 37.97 -6.58
C ARG A 895 15.18 37.84 -6.68
N HIS A 896 15.76 36.68 -6.40
CA HIS A 896 17.21 36.45 -6.44
C HIS A 896 17.68 35.57 -7.61
N LEU A 897 16.73 34.96 -8.34
CA LEU A 897 16.89 34.50 -9.74
C LEU A 897 16.47 35.63 -10.67
#